data_AF-A0A7V4HHW7-F1
#
_entry.id   AF-A0A7V4HHW7-F1
#
_cell.length_a   1.000
_cell.length_b   1.000
_cell.length_c   1.000
_cell.angle_alpha   90.00
_cell.angle_beta   90.00
_cell.angle_gamma   90.00
#
_symmetry.space_group_name_H-M   'P 1'
#
loop_
_entity.id
_entity.type
_entity.pdbx_description
1 polymer ?
#
loop_
_entity_poly.entity_id
_entity_poly.type
_entity_poly.pdbx_seq_one_letter_code
_entity_poly.pdbx_strand_id
1 'polypeptide(L)'
;MKGVKISRIAVALLICLQRTQADDFSLWEKRCSLSASGYNRATPLTNFPVLVVFSGSMSGFSYSQFQSGTNDDLRFVDAESGAELPYEIESWNTSGLSYVWVRKPLLTNSAVFWALWGKAGVTAPSYRTNGAVWADNFNAVWHLADEFDNTVAMDSSPYGRHASNGATTNVQGVVGWGQGFNFSAAGALTNSAGLGNLSVTGVTVEGWVNLRNGRDYPMVLTYNGSAMDFRFLQTSRRLQFAAVPNALADTSNAIPENEWHHVAAAFDDVSDTATLYVDGRPVKTASSSSVHMPSGGICYIGRRSDNYYFDGFMDELRVSGVGRSSDWIWASWMNQASNSLFWQWGPVESMAEARVTSLPATGVTWTSAFLSGSLVSTGFSQTAVFVYWGAMDGGTNPAQWSDCRVWTEPQMPGLFTTNVAVQGGREYYYRFAASNSAGVSWAPETQYFITSNVTVRVNPSVIGENTQAAVFQVARSAALTGSALNVRFETGGTASQNLDYTIAPWPEATIYAGATSATINLTSWDDIVAEPDETVIVSLLSESCVTAGEASASVIITNVSAGTSTDVWWVGKAGIGRWSLCANWTNGLVPSTNGAAAIRFDQTDSGRLILMDPDNLPVSSDTWRVGNFNVANSASGYVDFCHTHDLGGNRLAVEGDFSVARAGSYSDSWARVVFSNGVLKIGTASLPRSIVIGEGTGPSGASGRRYGELVVAPGAVFDATNLQDIVIGSGYSGGGVLDLRGATVAGGVLTVRDLRFCLQGNGSYPVRNMFLLLNSATQLSEIRIARNFDYAFSQQYTVRMGDPADSYRLPPGIGFSIGSPSSRGRIYVAYNPYMGGSSAYLAASSGGWFTAWITNWTVHPGYFGSGKPVTYVDLRAMTNIFVDCAGPFSIGSATVYGYHQMGYDAQVRLGPGSVACSNLNIGDSLVAGSLALLELQGTTCRVSNSLTIGPYGSNIVTVVGTNCGLWL
;
A
#
# COMPACT_ATOMS: atom_id res chain seq x y z
N MET A 1 44.75 41.36 18.05
CA MET A 1 45.61 40.14 18.11
C MET A 1 45.54 39.62 19.54
N LYS A 2 45.46 38.35 19.88
CA LYS A 2 45.29 37.02 19.27
C LYS A 2 45.13 36.09 20.49
N GLY A 3 44.46 34.95 20.38
CA GLY A 3 44.75 33.84 21.33
C GLY A 3 43.58 33.10 21.95
N VAL A 4 42.74 32.48 21.12
CA VAL A 4 42.22 31.10 21.26
C VAL A 4 41.97 30.60 22.70
N LYS A 5 40.70 30.61 23.15
CA LYS A 5 40.22 29.71 24.21
C LYS A 5 39.94 28.35 23.59
N ILE A 6 40.85 27.40 23.84
CA ILE A 6 40.66 25.98 23.59
C ILE A 6 39.47 25.52 24.45
N SER A 7 38.36 25.16 23.80
CA SER A 7 37.19 24.59 24.45
C SER A 7 37.40 23.09 24.69
N ARG A 8 37.13 22.64 25.93
CA ARG A 8 36.52 21.38 26.38
C ARG A 8 36.61 20.08 25.53
N ILE A 9 37.64 19.89 24.71
CA ILE A 9 37.85 18.65 23.92
C ILE A 9 38.94 17.76 24.53
N ALA A 10 39.77 18.28 25.44
CA ALA A 10 40.96 17.54 25.91
C ALA A 10 40.77 16.67 27.18
N VAL A 11 39.57 16.58 27.77
CA VAL A 11 39.36 15.86 29.05
C VAL A 11 38.38 14.67 28.92
N ALA A 12 37.93 14.34 27.71
CA ALA A 12 37.18 13.10 27.44
C ALA A 12 38.06 11.97 26.85
N LEU A 13 39.39 12.17 26.77
CA LEU A 13 40.31 11.20 26.15
C LEU A 13 40.96 10.21 27.13
N LEU A 14 40.70 10.27 28.43
CA LEU A 14 41.21 9.32 29.42
C LEU A 14 40.11 8.98 30.44
N ILE A 15 39.22 8.06 30.07
CA ILE A 15 38.51 7.03 30.87
C ILE A 15 37.42 6.47 29.94
N CYS A 16 37.85 5.58 29.02
CA CYS A 16 37.02 4.55 28.38
C CYS A 16 37.93 3.62 27.55
N LEU A 17 38.94 3.04 28.21
CA LEU A 17 39.65 1.90 27.66
C LEU A 17 38.99 0.63 28.20
N GLN A 18 38.56 -0.22 27.27
CA GLN A 18 37.87 -1.51 27.42
C GLN A 18 36.34 -1.48 27.57
N ARG A 19 35.67 -0.91 26.56
CA ARG A 19 34.65 -1.70 25.86
C ARG A 19 35.25 -2.10 24.52
N THR A 20 35.31 -3.39 24.22
CA THR A 20 35.59 -3.90 22.87
C THR A 20 34.63 -3.20 21.92
N GLN A 21 35.14 -2.26 21.13
CA GLN A 21 34.40 -1.69 20.03
C GLN A 21 34.09 -2.86 19.09
N ALA A 22 32.82 -3.26 19.01
CA ALA A 22 32.39 -4.18 17.97
C ALA A 22 32.82 -3.57 16.63
N ASP A 23 33.42 -4.37 15.76
CA ASP A 23 33.80 -3.91 14.43
C ASP A 23 32.57 -3.30 13.75
N ASP A 24 32.72 -2.11 13.17
CA ASP A 24 31.66 -1.53 12.36
C ASP A 24 31.58 -2.29 11.03
N PHE A 25 30.69 -3.29 10.99
CA PHE A 25 30.47 -4.16 9.82
C PHE A 25 29.93 -3.43 8.59
N SER A 26 29.55 -2.17 8.75
CA SER A 26 29.08 -1.33 7.65
C SER A 26 30.20 -0.83 6.72
N LEU A 27 31.46 -1.09 7.09
CA LEU A 27 32.66 -0.72 6.34
C LEU A 27 33.14 -1.83 5.38
N TRP A 28 32.42 -2.94 5.29
CA TRP A 28 32.73 -4.03 4.36
C TRP A 28 32.09 -3.78 3.00
N GLU A 29 32.89 -3.80 1.94
CA GLU A 29 32.41 -3.46 0.60
C GLU A 29 31.47 -4.50 -0.02
N LYS A 30 31.50 -5.75 0.45
CA LYS A 30 30.70 -6.86 -0.08
C LYS A 30 30.01 -7.60 1.04
N ARG A 31 28.78 -8.05 0.77
CA ARG A 31 28.08 -8.99 1.65
C ARG A 31 27.15 -9.91 0.89
N CYS A 32 26.80 -11.03 1.51
CA CYS A 32 25.81 -11.97 0.98
C CYS A 32 25.09 -12.69 2.13
N SER A 33 23.77 -12.89 2.00
CA SER A 33 22.99 -13.58 3.01
C SER A 33 23.02 -15.08 2.81
N LEU A 34 22.95 -15.83 3.92
CA LEU A 34 22.71 -17.27 3.95
C LEU A 34 21.46 -17.56 4.76
N SER A 35 20.53 -18.30 4.16
CA SER A 35 19.25 -18.67 4.78
C SER A 35 19.14 -20.17 5.01
N ALA A 36 18.70 -20.56 6.21
CA ALA A 36 18.60 -21.95 6.66
C ALA A 36 17.33 -22.67 6.15
N SER A 37 16.86 -22.35 4.95
CA SER A 37 15.56 -22.82 4.45
C SER A 37 15.47 -24.35 4.31
N GLY A 38 16.61 -25.05 4.25
CA GLY A 38 16.67 -26.50 4.25
C GLY A 38 16.57 -27.17 5.62
N TYR A 39 16.71 -26.43 6.72
CA TYR A 39 16.52 -26.97 8.07
C TYR A 39 15.03 -27.20 8.32
N ASN A 40 14.57 -28.45 8.24
CA ASN A 40 13.14 -28.81 8.29
C ASN A 40 12.75 -29.59 9.55
N ARG A 41 13.56 -29.51 10.60
CA ARG A 41 13.29 -30.17 11.89
C ARG A 41 12.58 -29.23 12.85
N ALA A 42 11.82 -29.82 13.77
CA ALA A 42 10.95 -29.07 14.67
C ALA A 42 11.73 -28.38 15.79
N THR A 43 12.85 -28.95 16.23
CA THR A 43 13.61 -28.45 17.39
C THR A 43 14.61 -27.36 16.95
N PRO A 44 14.59 -26.15 17.51
CA PRO A 44 15.67 -25.20 17.30
C PRO A 44 16.99 -25.74 17.89
N LEU A 45 18.10 -25.61 17.15
CA LEU A 45 19.43 -25.97 17.66
C LEU A 45 20.16 -24.74 18.18
N THR A 46 20.88 -24.88 19.29
CA THR A 46 21.66 -23.77 19.87
C THR A 46 23.15 -24.00 19.65
N ASN A 47 23.90 -22.92 19.39
CA ASN A 47 25.35 -22.95 19.16
C ASN A 47 25.83 -23.98 18.12
N PHE A 48 25.05 -24.21 17.07
CA PHE A 48 25.31 -25.25 16.09
C PHE A 48 26.37 -24.80 15.04
N PRO A 49 27.44 -25.59 14.81
CA PRO A 49 28.42 -25.33 13.74
C PRO A 49 27.84 -25.64 12.35
N VAL A 50 27.74 -24.63 11.50
CA VAL A 50 27.21 -24.72 10.14
C VAL A 50 28.34 -24.66 9.13
N LEU A 51 28.28 -25.52 8.11
CA LEU A 51 29.22 -25.48 6.99
C LEU A 51 28.77 -24.45 5.96
N VAL A 52 29.66 -23.55 5.57
CA VAL A 52 29.51 -22.57 4.50
C VAL A 52 30.53 -22.86 3.42
N VAL A 53 30.08 -23.03 2.18
CA VAL A 53 30.95 -23.37 1.04
C VAL A 53 30.99 -22.22 0.05
N PHE A 54 32.18 -21.62 -0.11
CA PHE A 54 32.43 -20.60 -1.14
C PHE A 54 32.93 -21.26 -2.42
N SER A 55 32.47 -20.74 -3.56
CA SER A 55 32.96 -21.15 -4.88
C SER A 55 32.92 -20.00 -5.87
N GLY A 56 33.78 -20.04 -6.89
CA GLY A 56 33.74 -19.09 -8.02
C GLY A 56 32.48 -19.21 -8.90
N SER A 57 31.62 -20.21 -8.67
CA SER A 57 30.32 -20.35 -9.35
C SER A 57 29.20 -19.55 -8.69
N MET A 58 29.43 -18.97 -7.51
CA MET A 58 28.47 -18.09 -6.87
C MET A 58 28.36 -16.76 -7.62
N SER A 59 27.12 -16.39 -7.99
CA SER A 59 26.87 -15.18 -8.78
C SER A 59 27.32 -13.91 -8.04
N GLY A 60 28.20 -13.14 -8.68
CA GLY A 60 28.74 -11.88 -8.13
C GLY A 60 29.89 -12.04 -7.12
N PHE A 61 30.27 -13.27 -6.77
CA PHE A 61 31.41 -13.54 -5.88
C PHE A 61 32.71 -13.75 -6.67
N SER A 62 33.83 -13.25 -6.15
CA SER A 62 35.17 -13.62 -6.60
C SER A 62 36.15 -13.54 -5.44
N TYR A 63 37.06 -14.51 -5.35
CA TYR A 63 38.16 -14.50 -4.38
C TYR A 63 39.06 -13.26 -4.48
N SER A 64 39.08 -12.58 -5.63
CA SER A 64 39.83 -11.32 -5.82
C SER A 64 39.19 -10.11 -5.13
N GLN A 65 37.97 -10.24 -4.59
CA GLN A 65 37.26 -9.17 -3.90
C GLN A 65 37.73 -8.98 -2.45
N PHE A 66 38.46 -9.94 -1.88
CA PHE A 66 39.08 -9.79 -0.55
C PHE A 66 40.24 -8.80 -0.65
N GLN A 67 40.28 -7.83 0.27
CA GLN A 67 41.21 -6.69 0.17
C GLN A 67 42.30 -6.67 1.25
N SER A 68 42.22 -7.56 2.24
CA SER A 68 43.27 -7.71 3.26
C SER A 68 44.15 -8.92 2.92
N GLY A 69 44.95 -9.42 3.88
CA GLY A 69 45.64 -10.71 3.71
C GLY A 69 44.66 -11.80 3.26
N THR A 70 45.16 -12.94 2.79
CA THR A 70 44.33 -14.03 2.25
C THR A 70 43.15 -14.31 3.20
N ASN A 71 41.92 -13.92 2.80
CA ASN A 71 40.67 -14.03 3.56
C ASN A 71 40.61 -13.37 4.97
N ASP A 72 41.55 -12.48 5.31
CA ASP A 72 41.63 -11.81 6.62
C ASP A 72 40.46 -10.86 6.89
N ASP A 73 39.81 -10.37 5.83
CA ASP A 73 38.63 -9.53 5.85
C ASP A 73 37.31 -10.30 5.73
N LEU A 74 37.30 -11.63 5.84
CA LEU A 74 36.04 -12.38 5.97
C LEU A 74 35.40 -12.10 7.33
N ARG A 75 34.09 -11.85 7.40
CA ARG A 75 33.31 -11.81 8.64
C ARG A 75 31.96 -12.48 8.45
N PHE A 76 31.40 -13.00 9.54
CA PHE A 76 30.02 -13.44 9.57
C PHE A 76 29.25 -12.69 10.64
N VAL A 77 28.02 -12.28 10.34
CA VAL A 77 27.19 -11.47 11.25
C VAL A 77 25.77 -12.02 11.26
N ASP A 78 25.25 -12.25 12.45
CA ASP A 78 23.88 -12.68 12.66
C ASP A 78 22.89 -11.61 12.16
N ALA A 79 21.93 -12.00 11.31
CA ALA A 79 21.04 -11.02 10.69
C ALA A 79 20.02 -10.42 11.66
N GLU A 80 19.69 -11.13 12.75
CA GLU A 80 18.71 -10.68 13.74
C GLU A 80 19.35 -9.78 14.80
N SER A 81 20.48 -10.19 15.35
CA SER A 81 21.15 -9.49 16.45
C SER A 81 22.24 -8.50 16.00
N GLY A 82 22.73 -8.62 14.76
CA GLY A 82 23.90 -7.87 14.29
C GLY A 82 25.22 -8.29 14.95
N ALA A 83 25.22 -9.38 15.72
CA ALA A 83 26.40 -9.87 16.41
C ALA A 83 27.33 -10.63 15.45
N GLU A 84 28.64 -10.44 15.62
CA GLU A 84 29.65 -11.22 14.93
C GLU A 84 29.58 -12.70 15.32
N LEU A 85 29.68 -13.58 14.32
CA LEU A 85 29.66 -15.03 14.49
C LEU A 85 31.09 -15.58 14.39
N PRO A 86 31.57 -16.34 15.39
CA PRO A 86 32.82 -17.06 15.27
C PRO A 86 32.79 -18.00 14.07
N TYR A 87 33.87 -18.00 13.30
CA TYR A 87 34.06 -18.90 12.18
C TYR A 87 35.49 -19.43 12.13
N GLU A 88 35.67 -20.56 11.46
CA GLU A 88 36.92 -21.26 11.22
C GLU A 88 37.00 -21.58 9.74
N ILE A 89 38.15 -21.37 9.13
CA ILE A 89 38.39 -21.71 7.73
C ILE A 89 39.13 -23.05 7.74
N GLU A 90 38.45 -24.10 7.29
CA GLU A 90 39.04 -25.42 7.15
C GLU A 90 39.96 -25.46 5.93
N SER A 91 39.50 -24.93 4.80
CA SER A 91 40.30 -24.82 3.59
C SER A 91 39.88 -23.63 2.72
N TRP A 92 40.86 -23.04 2.04
CA TRP A 92 40.69 -21.86 1.18
C TRP A 92 41.27 -22.10 -0.22
N ASN A 93 40.51 -22.79 -1.07
CA ASN A 93 40.93 -23.10 -2.43
C ASN A 93 40.27 -22.14 -3.44
N THR A 94 41.03 -21.14 -3.90
CA THR A 94 40.55 -20.14 -4.85
C THR A 94 40.25 -20.68 -6.26
N SER A 95 40.68 -21.91 -6.56
CA SER A 95 40.42 -22.61 -7.82
C SER A 95 39.27 -23.64 -7.73
N GLY A 96 38.73 -23.84 -6.53
CA GLY A 96 37.68 -24.82 -6.24
C GLY A 96 36.74 -24.35 -5.14
N LEU A 97 36.41 -25.27 -4.23
CA LEU A 97 35.55 -25.01 -3.09
C LEU A 97 36.40 -24.60 -1.88
N SER A 98 35.96 -23.57 -1.15
CA SER A 98 36.51 -23.21 0.16
C SER A 98 35.48 -23.52 1.24
N TYR A 99 35.91 -24.17 2.31
CA TYR A 99 35.05 -24.69 3.36
C TYR A 99 35.26 -23.91 4.65
N VAL A 100 34.19 -23.36 5.20
CA VAL A 100 34.20 -22.48 6.38
C VAL A 100 33.14 -22.92 7.37
N TRP A 101 33.53 -23.20 8.60
CA TRP A 101 32.62 -23.53 9.69
C TRP A 101 32.24 -22.27 10.45
N VAL A 102 30.95 -22.03 10.65
CA VAL A 102 30.42 -20.85 11.37
C VAL A 102 29.54 -21.31 12.52
N ARG A 103 29.74 -20.79 13.73
CA ARG A 103 28.88 -21.16 14.86
C ARG A 103 27.64 -20.28 14.90
N LYS A 104 26.47 -20.86 14.60
CA LYS A 104 25.18 -20.18 14.68
C LYS A 104 24.58 -20.31 16.09
N PRO A 105 24.33 -19.21 16.82
CA PRO A 105 23.80 -19.27 18.19
C PRO A 105 22.42 -19.92 18.30
N LEU A 106 21.56 -19.68 17.30
CA LEU A 106 20.25 -20.27 17.17
C LEU A 106 19.97 -20.60 15.71
N LEU A 107 19.75 -21.89 15.43
CA LEU A 107 19.38 -22.42 14.13
C LEU A 107 17.90 -22.83 14.14
N THR A 108 17.14 -22.19 13.28
CA THR A 108 15.74 -22.47 12.95
C THR A 108 15.61 -22.51 11.42
N ASN A 109 14.44 -22.90 10.90
CA ASN A 109 14.17 -22.87 9.45
C ASN A 109 14.14 -21.46 8.85
N SER A 110 14.05 -20.42 9.68
CA SER A 110 14.05 -19.01 9.28
C SER A 110 15.37 -18.30 9.59
N ALA A 111 16.37 -19.01 10.10
CA ALA A 111 17.63 -18.40 10.51
C ALA A 111 18.37 -17.82 9.31
N VAL A 112 18.84 -16.57 9.46
CA VAL A 112 19.63 -15.86 8.45
C VAL A 112 20.88 -15.27 9.09
N PHE A 113 22.00 -15.29 8.37
CA PHE A 113 23.20 -14.53 8.70
C PHE A 113 23.87 -14.02 7.43
N TRP A 114 24.79 -13.07 7.59
CA TRP A 114 25.54 -12.43 6.50
C TRP A 114 26.98 -12.90 6.50
N ALA A 115 27.51 -13.22 5.32
CA ALA A 115 28.95 -13.21 5.06
C ALA A 115 29.35 -11.84 4.53
N LEU A 116 30.46 -11.27 5.02
CA LEU A 116 30.98 -9.97 4.60
C LEU A 116 32.46 -10.08 4.21
N TRP A 117 32.89 -9.37 3.16
CA TRP A 117 34.29 -9.26 2.72
C TRP A 117 34.55 -7.94 1.97
N GLY A 118 35.79 -7.72 1.53
CA GLY A 118 36.19 -6.53 0.78
C GLY A 118 36.50 -5.33 1.65
N LYS A 119 37.22 -5.54 2.77
CA LYS A 119 37.70 -4.45 3.63
C LYS A 119 39.22 -4.48 3.69
N ALA A 120 39.88 -3.41 3.27
CA ALA A 120 41.34 -3.31 3.34
C ALA A 120 41.86 -3.08 4.76
N GLY A 121 43.06 -3.58 5.05
CA GLY A 121 43.82 -3.27 6.27
C GLY A 121 43.30 -3.89 7.57
N VAL A 122 42.42 -4.90 7.50
CA VAL A 122 41.96 -5.64 8.68
C VAL A 122 42.71 -6.96 8.82
N THR A 123 42.90 -7.39 10.07
CA THR A 123 43.50 -8.69 10.37
C THR A 123 42.43 -9.74 10.62
N ALA A 124 42.82 -10.98 10.40
CA ALA A 124 42.12 -12.17 10.86
C ALA A 124 41.69 -12.10 12.34
N PRO A 125 40.44 -12.45 12.68
CA PRO A 125 40.03 -12.63 14.06
C PRO A 125 40.73 -13.83 14.72
N SER A 126 41.10 -13.70 16.00
CA SER A 126 41.77 -14.79 16.74
C SER A 126 40.90 -16.03 16.93
N TYR A 127 39.57 -15.90 16.78
CA TYR A 127 38.65 -17.03 16.94
C TYR A 127 38.72 -18.03 15.78
N ARG A 128 39.37 -17.68 14.65
CA ARG A 128 39.56 -18.59 13.50
C ARG A 128 40.40 -19.81 13.82
N THR A 129 41.19 -19.78 14.88
CA THR A 129 42.18 -20.80 15.19
C THR A 129 42.20 -21.20 16.67
N ASN A 130 41.27 -20.72 17.50
CA ASN A 130 41.24 -20.98 18.95
C ASN A 130 40.11 -21.92 19.38
N GLY A 131 39.38 -22.50 18.41
CA GLY A 131 38.28 -23.43 18.64
C GLY A 131 36.96 -22.82 19.09
N ALA A 132 36.80 -21.49 19.04
CA ALA A 132 35.54 -20.83 19.44
C ALA A 132 34.31 -21.34 18.67
N VAL A 133 34.47 -21.80 17.42
CA VAL A 133 33.39 -22.40 16.63
C VAL A 133 32.83 -23.67 17.27
N TRP A 134 33.69 -24.43 17.93
CA TRP A 134 33.39 -25.74 18.51
C TRP A 134 33.26 -25.68 20.04
N ALA A 135 33.18 -24.49 20.65
CA ALA A 135 33.19 -24.37 22.11
C ALA A 135 31.94 -24.90 22.82
N ASP A 136 30.86 -25.22 22.08
CA ASP A 136 29.67 -25.86 22.64
C ASP A 136 29.88 -27.36 22.81
N ASN A 137 30.44 -27.80 23.94
CA ASN A 137 30.56 -29.21 24.34
C ASN A 137 31.25 -30.16 23.34
N PHE A 138 32.00 -29.68 22.35
CA PHE A 138 32.90 -30.54 21.56
C PHE A 138 34.19 -30.78 22.33
N ASN A 139 34.47 -32.05 22.58
CA ASN A 139 35.69 -32.52 23.23
C ASN A 139 36.83 -32.71 22.24
N ALA A 140 36.53 -33.01 20.97
CA ALA A 140 37.49 -33.07 19.88
C ALA A 140 36.77 -32.93 18.54
N VAL A 141 37.40 -32.27 17.58
CA VAL A 141 36.95 -32.06 16.21
C VAL A 141 38.16 -32.22 15.30
N TRP A 142 38.25 -33.34 14.60
CA TRP A 142 39.29 -33.59 13.62
C TRP A 142 38.68 -33.50 12.23
N HIS A 143 38.98 -32.41 11.51
CA HIS A 143 38.62 -32.25 10.09
C HIS A 143 39.34 -33.27 9.21
N LEU A 144 40.50 -33.77 9.64
CA LEU A 144 41.32 -34.75 8.91
C LEU A 144 41.94 -34.19 7.60
N ALA A 145 41.92 -32.87 7.42
CA ALA A 145 42.37 -32.13 6.24
C ALA A 145 43.88 -31.74 6.25
N ASP A 146 44.78 -32.70 6.43
CA ASP A 146 46.24 -32.43 6.50
C ASP A 146 46.89 -32.27 5.11
N GLU A 147 46.62 -31.17 4.40
CA GLU A 147 47.11 -30.94 3.03
C GLU A 147 48.65 -30.88 2.89
N PHE A 148 49.39 -30.50 3.95
CA PHE A 148 50.81 -30.14 3.84
C PHE A 148 51.77 -30.90 4.76
N ASP A 149 51.30 -31.35 5.92
CA ASP A 149 52.11 -32.09 6.91
C ASP A 149 51.25 -33.19 7.54
N ASN A 150 51.20 -34.35 6.88
CA ASN A 150 50.41 -35.52 7.27
C ASN A 150 51.03 -36.27 8.47
N THR A 151 51.60 -35.53 9.43
CA THR A 151 52.21 -36.03 10.67
C THR A 151 51.35 -35.75 11.90
N VAL A 152 50.37 -34.84 11.82
CA VAL A 152 49.48 -34.49 12.93
C VAL A 152 48.10 -34.12 12.41
N ALA A 153 47.07 -34.90 12.81
CA ALA A 153 45.69 -34.50 12.60
C ALA A 153 45.28 -33.47 13.68
N MET A 154 45.03 -32.24 13.24
CA MET A 154 44.68 -31.14 14.14
C MET A 154 43.26 -31.28 14.71
N ASP A 155 43.15 -31.19 16.03
CA ASP A 155 41.89 -30.89 16.73
C ASP A 155 41.55 -29.39 16.72
N SER A 156 40.39 -29.05 16.15
CA SER A 156 39.82 -27.70 16.10
C SER A 156 39.00 -27.32 17.33
N SER A 157 38.79 -28.22 18.28
CA SER A 157 38.13 -27.88 19.55
C SER A 157 38.98 -26.92 20.39
N PRO A 158 38.40 -26.18 21.37
CA PRO A 158 39.16 -25.32 22.28
C PRO A 158 40.24 -26.06 23.09
N TYR A 159 40.22 -27.39 23.11
CA TYR A 159 41.15 -28.21 23.87
C TYR A 159 42.44 -28.55 23.11
N GLY A 160 42.50 -28.36 21.79
CA GLY A 160 43.70 -28.59 20.98
C GLY A 160 44.28 -30.00 21.11
N ARG A 161 43.42 -31.03 21.21
CA ARG A 161 43.77 -32.45 21.37
C ARG A 161 44.21 -33.09 20.05
N HIS A 162 45.22 -32.50 19.43
CA HIS A 162 45.77 -32.98 18.16
C HIS A 162 46.24 -34.44 18.28
N ALA A 163 46.07 -35.20 17.21
CA ALA A 163 46.47 -36.61 17.16
C ALA A 163 47.72 -36.77 16.28
N SER A 164 48.75 -37.45 16.79
CA SER A 164 49.91 -37.82 15.97
C SER A 164 49.47 -38.79 14.88
N ASN A 165 49.85 -38.53 13.65
CA ASN A 165 49.55 -39.35 12.49
C ASN A 165 50.72 -40.30 12.21
N GLY A 166 50.45 -41.61 12.21
CA GLY A 166 51.50 -42.61 12.04
C GLY A 166 51.93 -42.82 10.59
N ALA A 167 51.00 -42.79 9.63
CA ALA A 167 51.16 -43.04 8.19
C ALA A 167 49.81 -43.20 7.46
N THR A 168 48.75 -42.45 7.82
CA THR A 168 47.53 -42.42 6.98
C THR A 168 47.83 -41.73 5.64
N THR A 169 46.90 -41.72 4.70
CA THR A 169 47.07 -41.02 3.41
C THR A 169 45.96 -40.01 3.16
N ASN A 170 46.28 -38.82 2.69
CA ASN A 170 45.27 -37.84 2.27
C ASN A 170 44.38 -38.40 1.15
N VAL A 171 43.08 -38.21 1.29
CA VAL A 171 42.06 -38.61 0.31
C VAL A 171 40.99 -37.54 0.20
N GLN A 172 40.28 -37.49 -0.92
CA GLN A 172 39.17 -36.56 -1.06
C GLN A 172 38.06 -36.91 -0.04
N GLY A 173 37.79 -35.96 0.86
CA GLY A 173 36.73 -36.06 1.86
C GLY A 173 35.35 -35.69 1.30
N VAL A 174 34.34 -35.78 2.16
CA VAL A 174 33.02 -35.19 1.96
C VAL A 174 33.09 -33.66 2.13
N VAL A 175 33.87 -33.20 3.11
CA VAL A 175 34.27 -31.81 3.32
C VAL A 175 35.79 -31.75 3.16
N GLY A 176 36.29 -30.90 2.26
CA GLY A 176 37.73 -30.78 2.07
C GLY A 176 38.46 -32.12 1.82
N TRP A 177 39.48 -32.38 2.62
CA TRP A 177 40.28 -33.61 2.59
C TRP A 177 40.02 -34.45 3.83
N GLY A 178 39.97 -35.78 3.65
CA GLY A 178 39.94 -36.75 4.73
C GLY A 178 41.20 -37.62 4.76
N GLN A 179 41.17 -38.65 5.60
CA GLN A 179 42.28 -39.59 5.78
C GLN A 179 41.92 -41.02 5.37
N GLY A 180 42.86 -41.68 4.72
CA GLY A 180 42.83 -43.09 4.36
C GLY A 180 43.63 -43.96 5.31
N PHE A 181 42.99 -45.02 5.79
CA PHE A 181 43.52 -45.99 6.74
C PHE A 181 43.66 -47.34 6.03
N ASN A 182 44.78 -48.03 6.24
CA ASN A 182 45.19 -49.19 5.45
C ASN A 182 45.37 -50.47 6.28
N PHE A 183 44.54 -50.66 7.32
CA PHE A 183 44.56 -51.84 8.16
C PHE A 183 45.93 -52.11 8.83
N SER A 184 46.57 -51.07 9.38
CA SER A 184 47.88 -51.22 10.04
C SER A 184 48.03 -50.28 11.25
N ALA A 185 48.91 -50.65 12.20
CA ALA A 185 49.22 -49.78 13.35
C ALA A 185 49.87 -48.46 12.93
N ALA A 186 50.64 -48.49 11.83
CA ALA A 186 51.28 -47.31 11.26
C ALA A 186 50.23 -46.40 10.62
N GLY A 187 49.23 -46.92 9.90
CA GLY A 187 48.18 -46.14 9.24
C GLY A 187 47.02 -45.74 10.14
N ALA A 188 47.28 -45.23 11.35
CA ALA A 188 46.27 -44.80 12.32
C ALA A 188 46.70 -43.52 13.08
N LEU A 189 45.76 -42.85 13.75
CA LEU A 189 46.02 -41.62 14.51
C LEU A 189 45.96 -41.89 16.01
N THR A 190 46.83 -41.21 16.77
CA THR A 190 46.93 -41.36 18.22
C THR A 190 46.94 -40.00 18.92
N ASN A 191 45.92 -39.75 19.74
CA ASN A 191 45.90 -38.64 20.67
C ASN A 191 46.28 -39.17 22.07
N SER A 192 47.54 -38.92 22.46
CA SER A 192 48.10 -39.32 23.76
C SER A 192 47.64 -38.42 24.91
N ALA A 193 47.18 -37.20 24.64
CA ALA A 193 46.58 -36.31 25.63
C ALA A 193 45.20 -36.80 26.09
N GLY A 194 44.58 -37.69 25.30
CA GLY A 194 43.31 -38.30 25.62
C GLY A 194 42.11 -37.40 25.39
N LEU A 195 40.94 -37.91 25.76
CA LEU A 195 39.70 -37.15 25.83
C LEU A 195 39.49 -36.76 27.30
N GLY A 196 38.94 -35.58 27.54
CA GLY A 196 38.60 -35.11 28.89
C GLY A 196 37.56 -36.00 29.58
N ASN A 197 36.95 -35.55 30.67
CA ASN A 197 35.88 -36.33 31.31
C ASN A 197 34.66 -36.40 30.37
N LEU A 198 34.40 -37.59 29.80
CA LEU A 198 33.29 -37.85 28.85
C LEU A 198 31.98 -38.24 29.55
N SER A 199 31.97 -38.33 30.88
CA SER A 199 30.93 -39.07 31.63
C SER A 199 29.96 -38.18 32.43
N VAL A 200 29.90 -36.87 32.21
CA VAL A 200 29.17 -35.95 33.11
C VAL A 200 27.75 -35.60 32.65
N THR A 201 27.43 -35.72 31.35
CA THR A 201 26.14 -35.31 30.74
C THR A 201 25.81 -36.07 29.42
N GLY A 202 26.37 -37.27 29.22
CA GLY A 202 26.29 -38.03 27.96
C GLY A 202 27.49 -37.84 27.00
N VAL A 203 27.49 -38.55 25.86
CA VAL A 203 28.57 -38.49 24.85
C VAL A 203 28.03 -38.70 23.44
N THR A 204 28.61 -38.02 22.45
CA THR A 204 28.34 -38.29 21.03
C THR A 204 29.64 -38.47 20.28
N VAL A 205 29.73 -39.51 19.46
CA VAL A 205 30.79 -39.70 18.47
C VAL A 205 30.13 -39.69 17.10
N GLU A 206 30.59 -38.84 16.18
CA GLU A 206 30.06 -38.75 14.81
C GLU A 206 31.17 -38.51 13.80
N GLY A 207 30.96 -38.89 12.55
CA GLY A 207 31.87 -38.60 11.43
C GLY A 207 31.45 -39.31 10.15
N TRP A 208 32.11 -38.96 9.05
CA TRP A 208 31.97 -39.66 7.78
C TRP A 208 32.94 -40.83 7.71
N VAL A 209 32.44 -41.98 7.28
CA VAL A 209 33.24 -43.18 7.07
C VAL A 209 32.91 -43.80 5.73
N ASN A 210 33.94 -44.27 5.04
CA ASN A 210 33.82 -45.12 3.87
C ASN A 210 34.62 -46.39 4.13
N LEU A 211 33.90 -47.42 4.58
CA LEU A 211 34.48 -48.70 4.95
C LEU A 211 34.83 -49.48 3.69
N ARG A 212 36.10 -49.88 3.52
CA ARG A 212 36.51 -50.75 2.41
C ARG A 212 36.38 -52.23 2.75
N ASN A 213 36.59 -52.58 4.02
CA ASN A 213 36.65 -53.97 4.45
C ASN A 213 36.20 -54.16 5.91
N GLY A 214 35.16 -54.97 6.11
CA GLY A 214 34.60 -55.33 7.42
C GLY A 214 35.35 -56.40 8.24
N ARG A 215 36.62 -56.70 7.94
CA ARG A 215 37.41 -57.72 8.66
C ARG A 215 37.88 -57.21 10.02
N ASP A 216 37.93 -58.12 10.98
CA ASP A 216 38.53 -57.97 12.32
C ASP A 216 38.17 -56.64 13.02
N TYR A 217 36.88 -56.45 13.29
CA TYR A 217 36.34 -55.29 14.01
C TYR A 217 36.96 -53.94 13.58
N PRO A 218 36.55 -53.36 12.44
CA PRO A 218 37.08 -52.06 12.01
C PRO A 218 36.84 -50.96 13.07
N MET A 219 37.92 -50.35 13.54
CA MET A 219 37.89 -49.37 14.65
C MET A 219 37.76 -47.94 14.13
N VAL A 220 36.62 -47.28 14.31
CA VAL A 220 36.51 -45.86 13.95
C VAL A 220 37.24 -45.02 15.00
N LEU A 221 36.83 -45.15 16.26
CA LEU A 221 37.45 -44.47 17.40
C LEU A 221 37.44 -45.40 18.62
N THR A 222 38.58 -45.50 19.30
CA THR A 222 38.70 -46.18 20.59
C THR A 222 39.29 -45.24 21.62
N TYR A 223 38.76 -45.27 22.83
CA TYR A 223 39.25 -44.49 23.95
C TYR A 223 39.58 -45.37 25.17
N ASN A 224 40.71 -45.05 25.81
CA ASN A 224 41.23 -45.67 27.03
C ASN A 224 41.26 -47.22 27.00
N GLY A 225 41.95 -47.80 26.01
CA GLY A 225 42.25 -49.23 25.97
C GLY A 225 41.04 -50.17 25.79
N SER A 226 39.96 -49.68 25.15
CA SER A 226 38.63 -50.31 24.98
C SER A 226 37.57 -49.91 26.00
N ALA A 227 37.80 -48.86 26.79
CA ALA A 227 36.76 -48.33 27.67
C ALA A 227 35.55 -47.80 26.88
N MET A 228 35.80 -47.27 25.68
CA MET A 228 34.80 -46.90 24.68
C MET A 228 35.29 -47.29 23.30
N ASP A 229 34.45 -47.99 22.53
CA ASP A 229 34.70 -48.32 21.12
C ASP A 229 33.51 -47.84 20.27
N PHE A 230 33.81 -47.06 19.23
CA PHE A 230 32.93 -46.82 18.10
C PHE A 230 33.51 -47.57 16.90
N ARG A 231 32.84 -48.65 16.49
CA ARG A 231 33.43 -49.67 15.63
C ARG A 231 32.40 -50.39 14.77
N PHE A 232 32.89 -51.18 13.82
CA PHE A 232 32.08 -52.14 13.08
C PHE A 232 32.26 -53.55 13.64
N LEU A 233 31.18 -54.34 13.66
CA LEU A 233 31.24 -55.75 14.01
C LEU A 233 31.88 -56.57 12.88
N GLN A 234 32.80 -57.46 13.26
CA GLN A 234 33.45 -58.40 12.34
C GLN A 234 32.41 -59.18 11.52
N THR A 235 32.65 -59.31 10.22
CA THR A 235 31.84 -60.08 9.24
C THR A 235 30.45 -59.49 8.95
N SER A 236 29.72 -59.00 9.95
CA SER A 236 28.36 -58.45 9.79
C SER A 236 28.32 -56.99 9.36
N ARG A 237 29.42 -56.23 9.53
CA ARG A 237 29.51 -54.78 9.18
C ARG A 237 28.44 -53.91 9.83
N ARG A 238 27.85 -54.39 10.94
CA ARG A 238 26.91 -53.62 11.76
C ARG A 238 27.73 -52.62 12.57
N LEU A 239 27.34 -51.36 12.57
CA LEU A 239 27.98 -50.33 13.39
C LEU A 239 27.60 -50.57 14.85
N GLN A 240 28.57 -50.50 15.76
CA GLN A 240 28.41 -50.74 17.18
C GLN A 240 29.05 -49.61 17.98
N PHE A 241 28.34 -49.18 19.02
CA PHE A 241 28.88 -48.36 20.10
C PHE A 241 28.95 -49.19 21.37
N ALA A 242 30.14 -49.31 21.96
CA ALA A 242 30.40 -50.11 23.14
C ALA A 242 31.11 -49.29 24.21
N ALA A 243 30.79 -49.56 25.48
CA ALA A 243 31.38 -48.90 26.63
C ALA A 243 31.45 -49.87 27.81
N VAL A 244 32.53 -49.88 28.60
CA VAL A 244 32.69 -50.87 29.67
C VAL A 244 31.53 -50.81 30.69
N PRO A 245 30.92 -51.96 31.06
CA PRO A 245 31.30 -53.33 30.70
C PRO A 245 30.60 -53.92 29.45
N ASN A 246 29.74 -53.18 28.75
CA ASN A 246 28.79 -53.73 27.77
C ASN A 246 28.88 -53.13 26.35
N ALA A 247 28.48 -53.89 25.34
CA ALA A 247 28.07 -53.28 24.07
C ALA A 247 26.74 -52.54 24.30
N LEU A 248 26.68 -51.25 23.96
CA LEU A 248 25.51 -50.41 24.22
C LEU A 248 24.44 -50.60 23.14
N ALA A 249 24.84 -50.54 21.87
CA ALA A 249 23.94 -50.73 20.74
C ALA A 249 24.72 -51.18 19.50
N ASP A 250 24.07 -51.92 18.61
CA ASP A 250 24.52 -52.18 17.25
C ASP A 250 23.38 -52.08 16.21
N THR A 251 23.67 -51.59 15.01
CA THR A 251 22.65 -51.36 13.95
C THR A 251 22.03 -52.67 13.51
N SER A 252 20.77 -52.74 13.10
CA SER A 252 20.15 -54.03 12.68
C SER A 252 20.73 -54.60 11.37
N ASN A 253 21.20 -53.72 10.50
CA ASN A 253 21.73 -54.07 9.18
C ASN A 253 23.21 -53.66 9.05
N ALA A 254 23.89 -54.32 8.12
CA ALA A 254 25.22 -53.94 7.66
C ALA A 254 25.21 -52.54 7.04
N ILE A 255 26.24 -51.73 7.29
CA ILE A 255 26.49 -50.52 6.52
C ILE A 255 27.23 -50.90 5.22
N PRO A 256 26.79 -50.42 4.04
CA PRO A 256 27.47 -50.66 2.77
C PRO A 256 28.95 -50.26 2.79
N GLU A 257 29.76 -51.00 2.02
CA GLU A 257 31.19 -50.71 1.83
C GLU A 257 31.38 -49.85 0.58
N ASN A 258 32.52 -49.15 0.50
CA ASN A 258 32.95 -48.33 -0.64
C ASN A 258 32.08 -47.08 -0.91
N GLU A 259 31.27 -46.68 0.06
CA GLU A 259 30.43 -45.48 0.01
C GLU A 259 30.61 -44.65 1.29
N TRP A 260 30.53 -43.32 1.17
CA TRP A 260 30.57 -42.43 2.32
C TRP A 260 29.24 -42.47 3.06
N HIS A 261 29.28 -42.81 4.34
CA HIS A 261 28.14 -42.74 5.25
C HIS A 261 28.48 -41.87 6.45
N HIS A 262 27.54 -41.00 6.85
CA HIS A 262 27.67 -40.29 8.11
C HIS A 262 27.17 -41.21 9.22
N VAL A 263 28.07 -41.62 10.10
CA VAL A 263 27.76 -42.52 11.22
C VAL A 263 27.85 -41.76 12.52
N ALA A 264 26.91 -41.98 13.43
CA ALA A 264 26.97 -41.40 14.76
C ALA A 264 26.43 -42.35 15.83
N ALA A 265 26.94 -42.18 17.05
CA ALA A 265 26.41 -42.77 18.26
C ALA A 265 26.25 -41.67 19.31
N ALA A 266 25.03 -41.48 19.83
CA ALA A 266 24.74 -40.56 20.91
C ALA A 266 24.24 -41.34 22.13
N PHE A 267 24.89 -41.17 23.28
CA PHE A 267 24.43 -41.66 24.56
C PHE A 267 23.96 -40.48 25.41
N ASP A 268 22.71 -40.54 25.84
CA ASP A 268 22.07 -39.60 26.75
C ASP A 268 21.95 -40.26 28.13
N ASP A 269 22.56 -39.64 29.13
CA ASP A 269 22.61 -40.13 30.51
C ASP A 269 21.36 -39.76 31.33
N VAL A 270 20.51 -38.86 30.81
CA VAL A 270 19.21 -38.54 31.42
C VAL A 270 18.20 -39.65 31.10
N SER A 271 18.20 -40.12 29.85
CA SER A 271 17.31 -41.20 29.41
C SER A 271 17.93 -42.59 29.50
N ASP A 272 19.21 -42.71 29.84
CA ASP A 272 19.99 -43.95 29.80
C ASP A 272 19.86 -44.67 28.45
N THR A 273 19.95 -43.93 27.35
CA THR A 273 19.80 -44.50 25.99
C THR A 273 20.97 -44.18 25.08
N ALA A 274 21.45 -45.21 24.39
CA ALA A 274 22.35 -45.07 23.25
C ALA A 274 21.55 -45.18 21.95
N THR A 275 21.67 -44.18 21.08
CA THR A 275 21.08 -44.17 19.74
C THR A 275 22.18 -44.16 18.68
N LEU A 276 22.09 -45.08 17.72
CA LEU A 276 22.92 -45.13 16.54
C LEU A 276 22.21 -44.48 15.36
N TYR A 277 22.98 -43.74 14.56
CA TYR A 277 22.51 -43.03 13.39
C TYR A 277 23.34 -43.40 12.17
N VAL A 278 22.67 -43.49 11.02
CA VAL A 278 23.30 -43.62 9.70
C VAL A 278 22.62 -42.60 8.79
N ASP A 279 23.43 -41.76 8.13
CA ASP A 279 23.00 -40.69 7.21
C ASP A 279 21.94 -39.78 7.85
N GLY A 280 22.21 -39.36 9.09
CA GLY A 280 21.36 -38.47 9.87
C GLY A 280 20.07 -39.09 10.41
N ARG A 281 19.82 -40.39 10.17
CA ARG A 281 18.59 -41.08 10.60
C ARG A 281 18.85 -42.00 11.79
N PRO A 282 18.01 -41.98 12.84
CA PRO A 282 18.13 -42.95 13.93
C PRO A 282 17.79 -44.35 13.42
N VAL A 283 18.71 -45.30 13.56
CA VAL A 283 18.56 -46.68 13.09
C VAL A 283 18.38 -47.68 14.23
N LYS A 284 18.84 -47.35 15.44
CA LYS A 284 18.70 -48.19 16.63
C LYS A 284 18.76 -47.32 17.88
N THR A 285 17.86 -47.57 18.83
CA THR A 285 17.96 -47.07 20.21
C THR A 285 17.96 -48.26 21.16
N ALA A 286 18.85 -48.24 22.16
CA ALA A 286 18.93 -49.24 23.20
C ALA A 286 19.12 -48.57 24.56
N SER A 287 18.48 -49.11 25.59
CA SER A 287 18.65 -48.65 26.97
C SER A 287 19.92 -49.26 27.57
N SER A 288 20.68 -48.47 28.32
CA SER A 288 21.84 -48.90 29.09
C SER A 288 21.98 -48.06 30.35
N SER A 289 21.77 -48.69 31.50
CA SER A 289 21.78 -48.04 32.83
C SER A 289 23.16 -47.94 33.48
N SER A 290 24.24 -48.30 32.77
CA SER A 290 25.61 -48.16 33.28
C SER A 290 26.60 -47.98 32.13
N VAL A 291 26.93 -46.73 31.83
CA VAL A 291 28.01 -46.40 30.88
C VAL A 291 29.15 -45.79 31.68
N HIS A 292 30.30 -46.48 31.71
CA HIS A 292 31.49 -45.95 32.36
C HIS A 292 32.52 -45.50 31.33
N MET A 293 32.74 -44.19 31.22
CA MET A 293 33.76 -43.59 30.37
C MET A 293 34.88 -42.99 31.24
N PRO A 294 35.91 -43.76 31.62
CA PRO A 294 36.96 -43.31 32.54
C PRO A 294 37.76 -42.13 31.98
N SER A 295 38.07 -41.12 32.80
CA SER A 295 38.92 -39.99 32.42
C SER A 295 40.40 -40.39 32.28
N GLY A 296 41.12 -39.79 31.33
CA GLY A 296 42.59 -39.80 31.30
C GLY A 296 43.26 -40.94 30.53
N GLY A 297 42.64 -41.45 29.46
CA GLY A 297 43.22 -42.49 28.60
C GLY A 297 43.61 -42.03 27.21
N ILE A 298 44.42 -42.82 26.49
CA ILE A 298 44.79 -42.54 25.09
C ILE A 298 43.55 -42.70 24.19
N CYS A 299 43.37 -41.79 23.24
CA CYS A 299 42.39 -41.89 22.18
C CYS A 299 43.06 -42.33 20.88
N TYR A 300 42.50 -43.34 20.22
CA TYR A 300 42.95 -43.86 18.94
C TYR A 300 41.86 -43.66 17.89
N ILE A 301 42.26 -43.25 16.68
CA ILE A 301 41.39 -43.16 15.51
C ILE A 301 41.93 -44.15 14.49
N GLY A 302 41.06 -45.02 13.97
CA GLY A 302 41.46 -46.06 13.03
C GLY A 302 42.12 -47.29 13.66
N ARG A 303 42.24 -47.38 15.00
CA ARG A 303 42.83 -48.54 15.68
C ARG A 303 42.38 -48.73 17.13
N ARG A 304 42.70 -49.92 17.68
CA ARG A 304 42.69 -50.22 19.12
C ARG A 304 44.05 -50.78 19.58
N SER A 305 44.34 -50.68 20.88
CA SER A 305 45.63 -51.06 21.47
C SER A 305 46.04 -52.53 21.33
N ASP A 306 45.12 -53.40 20.95
CA ASP A 306 45.28 -54.85 20.76
C ASP A 306 45.27 -55.29 19.28
N ASN A 307 45.68 -54.39 18.38
CA ASN A 307 45.89 -54.64 16.94
C ASN A 307 44.62 -54.86 16.09
N TYR A 308 43.49 -54.25 16.45
CA TYR A 308 42.35 -54.08 15.54
C TYR A 308 42.46 -52.75 14.79
N TYR A 309 42.18 -52.74 13.49
CA TYR A 309 42.43 -51.60 12.61
C TYR A 309 41.26 -51.30 11.69
N PHE A 310 41.13 -50.04 11.29
CA PHE A 310 40.21 -49.63 10.23
C PHE A 310 40.87 -49.76 8.85
N ASP A 311 40.06 -50.15 7.87
CA ASP A 311 40.43 -50.16 6.44
C ASP A 311 39.37 -49.39 5.66
N GLY A 312 39.74 -48.20 5.18
CA GLY A 312 38.78 -47.29 4.58
C GLY A 312 39.22 -45.83 4.65
N PHE A 313 38.24 -44.95 4.52
CA PHE A 313 38.43 -43.50 4.62
C PHE A 313 37.57 -42.92 5.75
N MET A 314 38.07 -41.89 6.41
CA MET A 314 37.31 -41.10 7.38
C MET A 314 37.45 -39.61 7.09
N ASP A 315 36.41 -38.87 7.45
CA ASP A 315 36.36 -37.42 7.31
C ASP A 315 35.46 -36.82 8.41
N GLU A 316 35.75 -35.59 8.85
CA GLU A 316 34.95 -34.83 9.83
C GLU A 316 34.63 -35.57 11.14
N LEU A 317 35.62 -36.22 11.77
CA LEU A 317 35.41 -37.01 13.00
C LEU A 317 35.31 -36.11 14.24
N ARG A 318 34.25 -36.28 15.02
CA ARG A 318 33.92 -35.42 16.17
C ARG A 318 33.53 -36.23 17.40
N VAL A 319 33.88 -35.68 18.57
CA VAL A 319 33.43 -36.17 19.88
C VAL A 319 32.83 -35.03 20.67
N SER A 320 31.55 -35.13 21.06
CA SER A 320 30.89 -34.21 21.99
C SER A 320 30.77 -34.83 23.39
N GLY A 321 30.92 -34.03 24.44
CA GLY A 321 30.69 -34.39 25.84
C GLY A 321 29.21 -34.37 26.27
N VAL A 322 28.28 -34.46 25.31
CA VAL A 322 26.83 -34.51 25.53
C VAL A 322 26.19 -35.49 24.55
N GLY A 323 25.06 -36.08 24.92
CA GLY A 323 24.20 -36.83 24.00
C GLY A 323 23.46 -35.88 23.05
N ARG A 324 23.90 -35.78 21.79
CA ARG A 324 23.29 -34.90 20.78
C ARG A 324 21.97 -35.50 20.29
N SER A 325 20.98 -34.63 20.08
CA SER A 325 19.63 -35.05 19.69
C SER A 325 19.58 -35.57 18.25
N SER A 326 18.50 -36.28 17.90
CA SER A 326 18.27 -36.74 16.52
C SER A 326 18.24 -35.59 15.51
N ASP A 327 17.71 -34.43 15.88
CA ASP A 327 17.67 -33.25 15.00
C ASP A 327 19.06 -32.65 14.79
N TRP A 328 19.92 -32.69 15.82
CA TRP A 328 21.33 -32.30 15.72
C TRP A 328 22.10 -33.21 14.77
N ILE A 329 22.03 -34.53 14.97
CA ILE A 329 22.73 -35.50 14.10
C ILE A 329 22.24 -35.41 12.65
N TRP A 330 20.94 -35.20 12.45
CA TRP A 330 20.40 -34.97 11.12
C TRP A 330 20.96 -33.70 10.49
N ALA A 331 21.06 -32.60 11.25
CA ALA A 331 21.62 -31.34 10.78
C ALA A 331 23.11 -31.47 10.45
N SER A 332 23.88 -32.18 11.28
CA SER A 332 25.30 -32.49 11.04
C SER A 332 25.49 -33.24 9.72
N TRP A 333 24.63 -34.21 9.42
CA TRP A 333 24.69 -34.93 8.14
C TRP A 333 24.27 -34.02 6.98
N MET A 334 23.10 -33.39 7.06
CA MET A 334 22.50 -32.69 5.92
C MET A 334 23.29 -31.44 5.52
N ASN A 335 23.85 -30.69 6.48
CA ASN A 335 24.63 -29.49 6.17
C ASN A 335 25.96 -29.79 5.45
N GLN A 336 26.45 -31.04 5.53
CA GLN A 336 27.63 -31.54 4.82
C GLN A 336 27.25 -32.28 3.53
N ALA A 337 26.32 -33.24 3.62
CA ALA A 337 25.93 -34.11 2.51
C ALA A 337 25.26 -33.36 1.35
N SER A 338 24.57 -32.26 1.63
CA SER A 338 23.78 -31.50 0.66
C SER A 338 23.73 -30.03 1.05
N ASN A 339 24.92 -29.41 1.18
CA ASN A 339 25.08 -28.05 1.66
C ASN A 339 24.18 -27.02 0.94
N SER A 340 24.08 -27.09 -0.39
CA SER A 340 23.26 -26.19 -1.22
C SER A 340 21.74 -26.38 -1.06
N LEU A 341 21.30 -27.51 -0.50
CA LEU A 341 19.90 -27.73 -0.11
C LEU A 341 19.64 -27.30 1.32
N PHE A 342 20.67 -27.34 2.19
CA PHE A 342 20.57 -26.92 3.58
C PHE A 342 20.59 -25.39 3.72
N TRP A 343 21.52 -24.73 3.00
CA TRP A 343 21.69 -23.28 2.96
C TRP A 343 21.47 -22.72 1.56
N GLN A 344 20.74 -21.61 1.48
CA GLN A 344 20.58 -20.85 0.24
C GLN A 344 21.26 -19.50 0.34
N TRP A 345 22.14 -19.24 -0.62
CA TRP A 345 22.82 -17.97 -0.83
C TRP A 345 21.88 -16.93 -1.43
N GLY A 346 21.90 -15.72 -0.90
CA GLY A 346 21.35 -14.53 -1.55
C GLY A 346 22.25 -14.02 -2.70
N PRO A 347 21.87 -12.92 -3.36
CA PRO A 347 22.78 -12.23 -4.27
C PRO A 347 23.96 -11.63 -3.50
N VAL A 348 25.13 -11.55 -4.13
CA VAL A 348 26.23 -10.71 -3.61
C VAL A 348 25.86 -9.25 -3.78
N GLU A 349 25.82 -8.54 -2.66
CA GLU A 349 25.58 -7.11 -2.57
C GLU A 349 26.91 -6.38 -2.47
N SER A 350 26.99 -5.23 -3.13
CA SER A 350 28.15 -4.32 -3.03
C SER A 350 27.73 -3.05 -2.32
N MET A 351 28.61 -2.57 -1.44
CA MET A 351 28.49 -1.27 -0.82
C MET A 351 28.39 -0.21 -1.91
N ALA A 352 27.37 0.62 -1.78
CA ALA A 352 27.06 1.68 -2.74
C ALA A 352 26.89 2.99 -1.96
N GLU A 353 26.97 4.12 -2.66
CA GLU A 353 26.58 5.38 -2.04
C GLU A 353 25.13 5.31 -1.57
N ALA A 354 24.84 5.96 -0.44
CA ALA A 354 23.48 6.12 0.03
C ALA A 354 22.63 6.82 -1.05
N ARG A 355 21.32 6.58 -1.06
CA ARG A 355 20.39 7.28 -1.96
C ARG A 355 19.44 8.11 -1.13
N VAL A 356 19.40 9.41 -1.40
CA VAL A 356 18.53 10.37 -0.71
C VAL A 356 17.74 11.19 -1.73
N THR A 357 16.58 11.70 -1.35
CA THR A 357 15.78 12.63 -2.15
C THR A 357 15.38 13.84 -1.30
N SER A 358 15.37 15.02 -1.91
CA SER A 358 14.77 16.23 -1.31
C SER A 358 13.28 16.21 -1.62
N LEU A 359 12.44 16.55 -0.66
CA LEU A 359 10.99 16.73 -0.83
C LEU A 359 10.65 18.21 -0.64
N PRO A 360 9.56 18.75 -1.20
CA PRO A 360 9.20 20.17 -1.07
C PRO A 360 9.11 20.64 0.39
N ALA A 361 9.51 21.90 0.64
CA ALA A 361 9.49 22.49 1.97
C ALA A 361 8.04 22.67 2.43
N THR A 362 7.80 22.64 3.73
CA THR A 362 6.48 22.84 4.32
C THR A 362 6.54 23.89 5.43
N GLY A 363 5.39 24.44 5.85
CA GLY A 363 5.34 25.42 6.95
C GLY A 363 6.28 26.63 6.75
N VAL A 364 6.41 27.11 5.51
CA VAL A 364 7.29 28.23 5.15
C VAL A 364 6.69 29.52 5.70
N THR A 365 7.41 30.20 6.58
CA THR A 365 7.04 31.50 7.14
C THR A 365 7.92 32.68 6.70
N TRP A 366 7.65 33.89 7.20
CA TRP A 366 8.51 35.05 6.98
C TRP A 366 9.91 34.83 7.53
N THR A 367 10.09 33.99 8.56
CA THR A 367 11.41 33.79 9.19
C THR A 367 11.76 32.34 9.41
N SER A 368 11.00 31.38 8.87
CA SER A 368 11.28 29.96 9.05
C SER A 368 10.74 29.07 7.93
N ALA A 369 11.16 27.81 7.87
CA ALA A 369 10.60 26.78 6.99
C ALA A 369 10.94 25.37 7.48
N PHE A 370 10.09 24.37 7.21
CA PHE A 370 10.43 22.95 7.39
C PHE A 370 11.01 22.36 6.11
N LEU A 371 12.29 21.99 6.15
CA LEU A 371 12.97 21.29 5.06
C LEU A 371 12.79 19.79 5.25
N SER A 372 12.33 19.10 4.20
CA SER A 372 12.06 17.66 4.27
C SER A 372 12.80 16.89 3.17
N GLY A 373 13.19 15.66 3.48
CA GLY A 373 13.88 14.76 2.55
C GLY A 373 13.73 13.31 2.99
N SER A 374 13.92 12.37 2.08
CA SER A 374 13.83 10.93 2.38
C SER A 374 15.13 10.21 2.06
N LEU A 375 15.66 9.49 3.04
CA LEU A 375 16.71 8.50 2.80
C LEU A 375 16.04 7.26 2.22
N VAL A 376 16.40 6.90 0.99
CA VAL A 376 15.79 5.80 0.23
C VAL A 376 16.58 4.50 0.41
N SER A 377 17.91 4.58 0.49
CA SER A 377 18.77 3.43 0.77
C SER A 377 20.05 3.90 1.46
N THR A 378 20.58 3.08 2.36
CA THR A 378 21.86 3.32 3.04
C THR A 378 23.05 2.76 2.27
N GLY A 379 22.81 2.10 1.13
CA GLY A 379 23.88 1.43 0.37
C GLY A 379 24.63 0.36 1.19
N PHE A 380 23.94 -0.20 2.19
CA PHE A 380 24.45 -1.21 3.13
C PHE A 380 25.56 -0.74 4.08
N SER A 381 25.76 0.57 4.22
CA SER A 381 26.74 1.17 5.12
C SER A 381 26.08 2.14 6.10
N GLN A 382 26.70 2.40 7.27
CA GLN A 382 26.22 3.41 8.21
C GLN A 382 26.15 4.74 7.48
N THR A 383 24.97 5.36 7.56
CA THR A 383 24.64 6.52 6.73
C THR A 383 24.28 7.69 7.62
N ALA A 384 24.95 8.81 7.41
CA ALA A 384 24.53 10.11 7.92
C ALA A 384 23.68 10.82 6.86
N VAL A 385 22.73 11.64 7.30
CA VAL A 385 21.89 12.47 6.42
C VAL A 385 22.18 13.94 6.70
N PHE A 386 22.20 14.73 5.64
CA PHE A 386 22.47 16.15 5.68
C PHE A 386 21.35 16.88 4.95
N VAL A 387 21.06 18.09 5.39
CA VAL A 387 20.37 19.08 4.57
C VAL A 387 21.19 20.37 4.60
N TYR A 388 21.48 20.89 3.42
CA TYR A 388 22.15 22.16 3.23
C TYR A 388 21.16 23.18 2.70
N TRP A 389 21.23 24.43 3.15
CA TRP A 389 20.36 25.50 2.67
C TRP A 389 21.06 26.86 2.63
N GLY A 390 20.50 27.78 1.85
CA GLY A 390 21.05 29.14 1.72
C GLY A 390 20.33 29.96 0.66
N ALA A 391 20.68 31.24 0.56
CA ALA A 391 20.08 32.16 -0.42
C ALA A 391 20.63 32.02 -1.85
N MET A 392 21.59 31.11 -2.05
CA MET A 392 22.16 30.74 -3.34
C MET A 392 22.11 29.21 -3.44
N ASP A 393 21.86 28.66 -4.63
CA ASP A 393 21.97 27.21 -4.86
C ASP A 393 23.44 26.79 -4.87
N GLY A 394 23.85 26.06 -3.83
CA GLY A 394 25.21 25.50 -3.72
C GLY A 394 25.41 24.21 -4.51
N GLY A 395 24.36 23.67 -5.14
CA GLY A 395 24.37 22.42 -5.88
C GLY A 395 24.87 21.26 -5.01
N THR A 396 25.89 20.55 -5.49
CA THR A 396 26.52 19.42 -4.79
C THR A 396 27.81 19.80 -4.05
N ASN A 397 28.07 21.09 -3.83
CA ASN A 397 29.25 21.58 -3.12
C ASN A 397 28.89 22.11 -1.72
N PRO A 398 29.22 21.40 -0.62
CA PRO A 398 28.91 21.82 0.76
C PRO A 398 29.35 23.25 1.09
N ALA A 399 30.49 23.69 0.57
CA ALA A 399 31.09 24.98 0.91
C ALA A 399 30.37 26.19 0.28
N GLN A 400 29.49 25.97 -0.69
CA GLN A 400 28.70 27.02 -1.33
C GLN A 400 27.38 27.29 -0.62
N TRP A 401 26.96 26.38 0.28
CA TRP A 401 25.76 26.55 1.09
C TRP A 401 26.05 27.41 2.32
N SER A 402 25.06 28.19 2.75
CA SER A 402 25.22 29.10 3.90
C SER A 402 25.10 28.38 5.23
N ASP A 403 24.24 27.37 5.30
CA ASP A 403 23.90 26.64 6.51
C ASP A 403 23.71 25.15 6.22
N CYS A 404 23.83 24.33 7.27
CA CYS A 404 23.57 22.90 7.18
C CYS A 404 23.08 22.31 8.50
N ARG A 405 22.37 21.19 8.41
CA ARG A 405 22.03 20.32 9.53
C ARG A 405 22.48 18.91 9.22
N VAL A 406 22.99 18.23 10.25
CA VAL A 406 23.48 16.86 10.18
C VAL A 406 22.66 15.97 11.11
N TRP A 407 22.15 14.87 10.58
CA TRP A 407 21.75 13.70 11.35
C TRP A 407 22.88 12.69 11.26
N THR A 408 23.63 12.55 12.37
CA THR A 408 24.79 11.67 12.43
C THR A 408 24.38 10.23 12.23
N GLU A 409 25.23 9.44 11.59
CA GLU A 409 25.02 8.00 11.45
C GLU A 409 24.86 7.29 12.81
N PRO A 410 24.14 6.14 12.87
CA PRO A 410 23.43 5.49 11.78
C PRO A 410 22.00 6.03 11.58
N GLN A 411 21.64 6.33 10.33
CA GLN A 411 20.28 6.65 9.93
C GLN A 411 19.67 5.54 9.07
N MET A 412 18.39 5.24 9.31
CA MET A 412 17.63 4.25 8.54
C MET A 412 16.84 4.91 7.40
N PRO A 413 16.51 4.19 6.32
CA PRO A 413 15.62 4.70 5.27
C PRO A 413 14.32 5.21 5.88
N GLY A 414 13.91 6.42 5.50
CA GLY A 414 12.83 7.13 6.18
C GLY A 414 12.79 8.61 5.85
N LEU A 415 11.86 9.32 6.51
CA LEU A 415 11.65 10.76 6.35
C LEU A 415 12.48 11.55 7.37
N PHE A 416 13.16 12.59 6.91
CA PHE A 416 13.94 13.53 7.70
C PHE A 416 13.36 14.93 7.53
N THR A 417 13.17 15.65 8.65
CA THR A 417 12.63 17.01 8.62
C THR A 417 13.32 17.92 9.64
N THR A 418 13.55 19.18 9.27
CA THR A 418 14.08 20.21 10.16
C THR A 418 13.40 21.55 9.94
N ASN A 419 13.04 22.23 11.02
CA ASN A 419 12.67 23.64 10.96
C ASN A 419 13.96 24.49 10.92
N VAL A 420 14.04 25.45 10.01
CA VAL A 420 15.17 26.37 9.85
C VAL A 420 14.70 27.81 10.05
N ALA A 421 15.56 28.67 10.61
CA ALA A 421 15.32 30.11 10.69
C ALA A 421 16.00 30.83 9.51
N VAL A 422 15.30 31.77 8.88
CA VAL A 422 15.72 32.45 7.64
C VAL A 422 15.33 33.92 7.66
N GLN A 423 15.90 34.72 6.76
CA GLN A 423 15.50 36.12 6.57
C GLN A 423 14.24 36.20 5.71
N GLY A 424 13.33 37.10 6.06
CA GLY A 424 12.09 37.30 5.32
C GLY A 424 12.23 38.06 4.02
N GLY A 425 11.32 37.79 3.09
CA GLY A 425 11.25 38.45 1.78
C GLY A 425 12.27 37.93 0.78
N ARG A 426 12.79 36.71 0.96
CA ARG A 426 13.96 36.19 0.23
C ARG A 426 13.78 34.73 -0.21
N GLU A 427 14.33 34.41 -1.37
CA GLU A 427 14.44 33.04 -1.89
C GLU A 427 15.57 32.27 -1.19
N TYR A 428 15.30 31.01 -0.90
CA TYR A 428 16.21 30.04 -0.34
C TYR A 428 16.16 28.73 -1.12
N TYR A 429 17.32 28.12 -1.29
CA TYR A 429 17.51 26.81 -1.87
C TYR A 429 17.90 25.84 -0.76
N TYR A 430 17.57 24.56 -0.93
CA TYR A 430 18.09 23.50 -0.08
C TYR A 430 18.20 22.18 -0.82
N ARG A 431 19.10 21.33 -0.35
CA ARG A 431 19.32 19.99 -0.91
C ARG A 431 19.74 19.02 0.17
N PHE A 432 19.12 17.85 0.17
CA PHE A 432 19.54 16.75 1.02
C PHE A 432 20.75 16.04 0.41
N ALA A 433 21.64 15.59 1.27
CA ALA A 433 22.73 14.67 0.95
C ALA A 433 22.74 13.53 1.96
N ALA A 434 23.32 12.41 1.59
CA ALA A 434 23.60 11.31 2.48
C ALA A 434 25.04 10.88 2.28
N SER A 435 25.75 10.65 3.38
CA SER A 435 27.10 10.12 3.34
C SER A 435 27.13 8.77 4.00
N ASN A 436 27.83 7.85 3.39
CA ASN A 436 28.25 6.61 4.01
C ASN A 436 29.71 6.37 3.62
N SER A 437 30.27 5.22 4.00
CA SER A 437 31.67 4.92 3.68
C SER A 437 31.97 4.76 2.18
N ALA A 438 30.95 4.58 1.31
CA ALA A 438 31.14 4.56 -0.14
C ALA A 438 31.28 5.96 -0.76
N GLY A 439 30.77 6.99 -0.08
CA GLY A 439 30.83 8.36 -0.58
C GLY A 439 29.68 9.23 -0.10
N VAL A 440 29.60 10.42 -0.71
CA VAL A 440 28.52 11.38 -0.46
C VAL A 440 27.64 11.46 -1.71
N SER A 441 26.38 11.10 -1.55
CA SER A 441 25.37 11.20 -2.60
C SER A 441 24.41 12.32 -2.28
N TRP A 442 24.10 13.11 -3.30
CA TRP A 442 23.17 14.23 -3.20
C TRP A 442 21.84 13.84 -3.81
N ALA A 443 20.76 14.39 -3.25
CA ALA A 443 19.44 14.29 -3.86
C ALA A 443 19.50 14.73 -5.33
N PRO A 444 18.74 14.14 -6.26
CA PRO A 444 18.87 14.43 -7.69
C PRO A 444 18.60 15.89 -8.06
N GLU A 445 17.70 16.54 -7.32
CA GLU A 445 17.24 17.90 -7.57
C GLU A 445 17.41 18.79 -6.33
N THR A 446 17.78 20.05 -6.57
CA THR A 446 17.70 21.12 -5.57
C THR A 446 16.23 21.52 -5.41
N GLN A 447 15.80 21.70 -4.16
CA GLN A 447 14.49 22.28 -3.85
C GLN A 447 14.68 23.75 -3.45
N TYR A 448 13.63 24.55 -3.57
CA TYR A 448 13.67 25.95 -3.17
C TYR A 448 12.35 26.34 -2.49
N PHE A 449 12.41 27.41 -1.71
CA PHE A 449 11.27 28.07 -1.09
C PHE A 449 11.57 29.57 -0.99
N ILE A 450 10.56 30.40 -1.00
CA ILE A 450 10.73 31.85 -0.82
C ILE A 450 9.97 32.24 0.46
N THR A 451 10.55 33.11 1.27
CA THR A 451 9.91 33.68 2.47
C THR A 451 9.16 34.95 2.06
N SER A 452 7.87 35.09 2.40
CA SER A 452 7.01 36.21 1.96
C SER A 452 6.09 36.66 3.08
N ASN A 453 5.68 37.91 2.98
CA ASN A 453 4.69 38.52 3.83
C ASN A 453 3.34 37.82 3.66
N VAL A 454 2.60 37.75 4.75
CA VAL A 454 1.18 37.43 4.77
C VAL A 454 0.42 38.68 5.22
N THR A 455 -0.51 39.15 4.40
CA THR A 455 -1.36 40.31 4.67
C THR A 455 -2.79 39.88 4.91
N VAL A 456 -3.52 40.54 5.82
CA VAL A 456 -4.97 40.36 5.94
C VAL A 456 -5.69 41.60 5.42
N ARG A 457 -6.70 41.39 4.57
CA ARG A 457 -7.63 42.41 4.12
C ARG A 457 -9.05 41.90 4.31
N VAL A 458 -9.99 42.77 4.59
CA VAL A 458 -11.39 42.40 4.76
C VAL A 458 -12.24 43.03 3.66
N ASN A 459 -13.16 42.24 3.10
CA ASN A 459 -14.13 42.71 2.13
C ASN A 459 -15.48 41.98 2.33
N PRO A 460 -16.60 42.72 2.43
CA PRO A 460 -16.67 44.17 2.64
C PRO A 460 -16.21 44.56 4.06
N SER A 461 -15.79 45.82 4.24
CA SER A 461 -15.42 46.36 5.56
C SER A 461 -16.62 46.80 6.40
N VAL A 462 -17.83 46.66 5.86
CA VAL A 462 -19.12 46.89 6.52
C VAL A 462 -20.08 45.79 6.04
N ILE A 463 -20.70 45.07 6.96
CA ILE A 463 -21.76 44.07 6.69
C ILE A 463 -22.97 44.40 7.54
N GLY A 464 -24.14 43.90 7.16
CA GLY A 464 -25.32 43.97 8.01
C GLY A 464 -25.54 42.70 8.84
N GLU A 465 -26.32 42.78 9.92
CA GLU A 465 -26.80 41.60 10.67
C GLU A 465 -27.51 40.61 9.73
N ASN A 466 -27.09 39.33 9.77
CA ASN A 466 -27.68 38.20 9.03
C ASN A 466 -27.92 38.43 7.52
N THR A 467 -27.23 39.41 6.94
CA THR A 467 -27.41 39.83 5.55
C THR A 467 -26.16 39.64 4.71
N GLN A 468 -24.98 39.60 5.32
CA GLN A 468 -23.72 39.33 4.61
C GLN A 468 -22.65 38.74 5.51
N ALA A 469 -21.85 37.83 4.96
CA ALA A 469 -20.60 37.41 5.57
C ALA A 469 -19.47 38.34 5.12
N ALA A 470 -18.64 38.78 6.06
CA ALA A 470 -17.40 39.46 5.75
C ALA A 470 -16.30 38.42 5.55
N VAL A 471 -15.47 38.61 4.54
CA VAL A 471 -14.35 37.71 4.28
C VAL A 471 -13.06 38.44 4.56
N PHE A 472 -12.33 37.95 5.55
CA PHE A 472 -10.94 38.31 5.74
C PHE A 472 -10.10 37.43 4.80
N GLN A 473 -9.58 38.02 3.74
CA GLN A 473 -8.63 37.37 2.86
C GLN A 473 -7.23 37.53 3.43
N VAL A 474 -6.63 36.41 3.76
CA VAL A 474 -5.21 36.32 4.11
C VAL A 474 -4.44 35.94 2.85
N ALA A 475 -3.49 36.76 2.43
CA ALA A 475 -2.78 36.60 1.16
C ALA A 475 -1.27 36.57 1.33
N ARG A 476 -0.59 35.81 0.47
CA ARG A 476 0.87 35.71 0.32
C ARG A 476 1.26 35.95 -1.15
N SER A 477 2.55 36.22 -1.40
CA SER A 477 3.05 36.44 -2.77
C SER A 477 2.80 35.24 -3.71
N ALA A 478 2.56 35.51 -5.00
CA ALA A 478 2.40 34.49 -6.03
C ALA A 478 3.64 33.61 -6.24
N ALA A 479 4.82 34.08 -5.82
CA ALA A 479 6.05 33.30 -5.86
C ALA A 479 6.11 32.20 -4.77
N LEU A 480 5.14 32.13 -3.85
CA LEU A 480 5.19 31.31 -2.62
C LEU A 480 4.28 30.08 -2.59
N THR A 481 3.76 29.66 -3.74
CA THR A 481 2.66 28.67 -3.71
C THR A 481 3.11 27.22 -3.53
N GLY A 482 4.42 26.92 -3.51
CA GLY A 482 4.94 25.54 -3.50
C GLY A 482 4.52 24.63 -2.33
N SER A 483 4.02 25.19 -1.22
CA SER A 483 3.54 24.42 -0.06
C SER A 483 2.34 25.08 0.64
N ALA A 484 1.59 24.31 1.43
CA ALA A 484 0.53 24.89 2.27
C ALA A 484 1.11 25.73 3.42
N LEU A 485 0.38 26.75 3.86
CA LEU A 485 0.73 27.68 4.94
C LEU A 485 -0.46 27.87 5.87
N ASN A 486 -0.31 27.52 7.16
CA ASN A 486 -1.30 27.82 8.20
C ASN A 486 -1.02 29.20 8.80
N VAL A 487 -2.03 30.06 8.83
CA VAL A 487 -1.99 31.41 9.37
C VAL A 487 -2.86 31.47 10.62
N ARG A 488 -2.26 31.66 11.80
CA ARG A 488 -2.98 31.86 13.06
C ARG A 488 -3.37 33.33 13.25
N PHE A 489 -4.53 33.55 13.86
CA PHE A 489 -5.06 34.88 14.14
C PHE A 489 -5.88 34.91 15.44
N GLU A 490 -6.11 36.11 15.96
CA GLU A 490 -7.00 36.41 17.09
C GLU A 490 -8.11 37.38 16.69
N THR A 491 -9.20 37.40 17.44
CA THR A 491 -10.36 38.30 17.24
C THR A 491 -10.50 39.30 18.39
N GLY A 492 -10.89 40.53 18.07
CA GLY A 492 -11.22 41.61 19.01
C GLY A 492 -12.28 42.54 18.44
N GLY A 493 -12.52 43.71 19.06
CA GLY A 493 -13.56 44.66 18.65
C GLY A 493 -14.63 44.88 19.72
N THR A 494 -15.76 45.47 19.34
CA THR A 494 -16.91 45.69 20.24
C THR A 494 -17.96 44.57 20.17
N ALA A 495 -18.06 43.88 19.02
CA ALA A 495 -18.93 42.73 18.86
C ALA A 495 -18.35 41.47 19.52
N SER A 496 -19.22 40.59 20.01
CA SER A 496 -18.94 39.38 20.78
C SER A 496 -19.13 38.11 19.94
N GLN A 497 -18.10 37.24 19.93
CA GLN A 497 -18.15 35.99 19.18
C GLN A 497 -19.18 35.01 19.75
N ASN A 498 -19.99 34.41 18.87
CA ASN A 498 -21.16 33.55 19.13
C ASN A 498 -22.40 34.26 19.69
N LEU A 499 -22.37 35.58 19.83
CA LEU A 499 -23.54 36.42 20.06
C LEU A 499 -23.86 37.17 18.76
N ASP A 500 -22.90 37.98 18.31
CA ASP A 500 -23.12 38.93 17.21
C ASP A 500 -22.48 38.43 15.90
N TYR A 501 -21.48 37.53 16.01
CA TYR A 501 -20.86 36.89 14.85
C TYR A 501 -20.26 35.52 15.16
N THR A 502 -20.16 34.66 14.14
CA THR A 502 -19.28 33.49 14.17
C THR A 502 -18.17 33.64 13.15
N ILE A 503 -16.99 33.06 13.42
CA ILE A 503 -15.84 33.14 12.54
C ILE A 503 -15.28 31.75 12.27
N ALA A 504 -14.99 31.44 11.00
CA ALA A 504 -14.46 30.14 10.60
C ALA A 504 -13.57 30.24 9.34
N PRO A 505 -12.44 29.51 9.29
CA PRO A 505 -11.91 28.65 10.34
C PRO A 505 -11.32 29.46 11.50
N TRP A 506 -11.36 28.96 12.74
CA TRP A 506 -10.77 29.58 13.94
C TRP A 506 -10.05 28.51 14.77
N PRO A 507 -8.85 28.79 15.33
CA PRO A 507 -8.10 30.05 15.33
C PRO A 507 -7.08 30.18 14.17
N GLU A 508 -7.15 29.34 13.13
CA GLU A 508 -6.18 29.33 12.03
C GLU A 508 -6.80 29.13 10.65
N ALA A 509 -6.19 29.72 9.60
CA ALA A 509 -6.58 29.57 8.21
C ALA A 509 -5.43 29.05 7.33
N THR A 510 -5.70 28.03 6.50
CA THR A 510 -4.69 27.39 5.65
C THR A 510 -4.73 27.93 4.21
N ILE A 511 -3.65 28.55 3.76
CA ILE A 511 -3.37 28.82 2.35
C ILE A 511 -2.75 27.55 1.75
N TYR A 512 -3.53 26.75 1.00
CA TYR A 512 -3.04 25.49 0.42
C TYR A 512 -1.89 25.68 -0.59
N ALA A 513 -1.14 24.60 -0.87
CA ALA A 513 -0.17 24.59 -1.96
C ALA A 513 -0.86 24.92 -3.29
N GLY A 514 -0.20 25.68 -4.16
CA GLY A 514 -0.75 26.28 -5.37
C GLY A 514 -1.52 27.58 -5.14
N ALA A 515 -1.99 27.87 -3.92
CA ALA A 515 -2.82 29.03 -3.62
C ALA A 515 -2.03 30.23 -3.09
N THR A 516 -2.45 31.44 -3.46
CA THR A 516 -1.89 32.72 -3.00
C THR A 516 -2.67 33.34 -1.85
N SER A 517 -3.84 32.80 -1.50
CA SER A 517 -4.65 33.32 -0.39
C SER A 517 -5.54 32.24 0.24
N ALA A 518 -5.98 32.51 1.47
CA ALA A 518 -7.03 31.80 2.18
C ALA A 518 -8.04 32.79 2.75
N THR A 519 -9.22 32.31 3.11
CA THR A 519 -10.30 33.13 3.62
C THR A 519 -10.66 32.73 5.04
N ILE A 520 -10.82 33.72 5.91
CA ILE A 520 -11.48 33.59 7.21
C ILE A 520 -12.84 34.25 7.04
N ASN A 521 -13.91 33.46 7.15
CA ASN A 521 -15.28 33.93 6.98
C ASN A 521 -15.81 34.36 8.33
N LEU A 522 -16.32 35.58 8.40
CA LEU A 522 -17.11 36.09 9.50
C LEU A 522 -18.56 36.15 9.06
N THR A 523 -19.45 35.53 9.83
CA THR A 523 -20.89 35.55 9.62
C THR A 523 -21.50 36.32 10.77
N SER A 524 -22.15 37.46 10.50
CA SER A 524 -22.94 38.16 11.51
C SER A 524 -24.21 37.37 11.84
N TRP A 525 -24.63 37.43 13.09
CA TRP A 525 -25.91 36.93 13.57
C TRP A 525 -26.86 38.12 13.74
N ASP A 526 -28.14 37.85 13.55
CA ASP A 526 -29.22 38.79 13.84
C ASP A 526 -29.88 38.26 15.09
N ASP A 527 -29.88 39.06 16.14
CA ASP A 527 -30.64 38.79 17.34
C ASP A 527 -31.87 39.70 17.38
N ILE A 528 -32.78 39.47 18.33
CA ILE A 528 -34.06 40.20 18.35
C ILE A 528 -33.94 41.61 18.92
N VAL A 529 -32.74 42.04 19.32
CA VAL A 529 -32.48 43.27 20.04
C VAL A 529 -31.90 44.30 19.07
N ALA A 530 -32.48 45.49 19.07
CA ALA A 530 -31.94 46.58 18.27
C ALA A 530 -30.68 47.15 18.94
N GLU A 531 -29.53 46.96 18.32
CA GLU A 531 -28.22 47.42 18.82
C GLU A 531 -27.57 48.47 17.88
N PRO A 532 -26.62 49.30 18.39
CA PRO A 532 -25.82 50.21 17.56
C PRO A 532 -24.76 49.44 16.74
N ASP A 533 -24.24 50.05 15.67
CA ASP A 533 -23.20 49.43 14.82
C ASP A 533 -21.97 48.97 15.63
N GLU A 534 -21.56 47.72 15.43
CA GLU A 534 -20.48 47.08 16.17
C GLU A 534 -19.27 46.71 15.29
N THR A 535 -18.11 46.43 15.89
CA THR A 535 -16.86 46.16 15.15
C THR A 535 -16.28 44.80 15.48
N VAL A 536 -15.73 44.12 14.47
CA VAL A 536 -14.89 42.92 14.63
C VAL A 536 -13.54 43.14 13.98
N ILE A 537 -12.46 42.90 14.72
CA ILE A 537 -11.06 43.06 14.31
C ILE A 537 -10.41 41.68 14.28
N VAL A 538 -9.81 41.29 13.15
CA VAL A 538 -8.96 40.10 13.02
C VAL A 538 -7.51 40.53 12.97
N SER A 539 -6.69 40.02 13.90
CA SER A 539 -5.26 40.30 14.00
C SER A 539 -4.45 39.03 13.78
N LEU A 540 -3.54 39.04 12.81
CA LEU A 540 -2.64 37.93 12.51
C LEU A 540 -1.52 37.84 13.54
N LEU A 541 -1.28 36.64 14.07
CA LEU A 541 -0.22 36.40 15.06
C LEU A 541 1.16 36.29 14.37
N SER A 542 2.21 36.79 15.03
CA SER A 542 3.58 36.90 14.48
C SER A 542 4.24 35.56 14.11
N GLU A 543 3.73 34.44 14.61
CA GLU A 543 4.14 33.08 14.22
C GLU A 543 3.74 32.73 12.76
N SER A 544 2.93 33.58 12.10
CA SER A 544 2.25 33.34 10.82
C SER A 544 2.76 34.18 9.64
N CYS A 545 4.04 34.59 9.62
CA CYS A 545 4.65 35.36 8.51
C CYS A 545 4.24 36.84 8.37
N VAL A 546 4.07 37.57 9.47
CA VAL A 546 3.53 38.95 9.42
C VAL A 546 4.62 40.00 9.71
N THR A 547 4.71 41.06 8.91
CA THR A 547 5.42 42.31 9.27
C THR A 547 4.44 43.41 9.68
N ALA A 548 4.87 44.27 10.60
CA ALA A 548 4.15 45.22 11.46
C ALA A 548 3.29 46.34 10.83
N GLY A 549 2.74 46.19 9.61
CA GLY A 549 2.00 47.25 8.91
C GLY A 549 0.56 46.92 8.47
N GLU A 550 0.25 45.66 8.11
CA GLU A 550 -1.09 45.19 7.69
C GLU A 550 -1.45 43.88 8.42
N ALA A 551 -1.13 43.83 9.72
CA ALA A 551 -1.33 42.65 10.56
C ALA A 551 -2.78 42.50 11.06
N SER A 552 -3.65 43.49 10.81
CA SER A 552 -5.03 43.45 11.27
C SER A 552 -5.98 44.10 10.27
N ALA A 553 -7.20 43.58 10.18
CA ALA A 553 -8.29 44.18 9.41
C ALA A 553 -9.56 44.22 10.28
N SER A 554 -10.47 45.16 10.00
CA SER A 554 -11.68 45.37 10.79
C SER A 554 -12.94 45.47 9.92
N VAL A 555 -14.03 44.84 10.34
CA VAL A 555 -15.36 44.96 9.74
C VAL A 555 -16.35 45.57 10.73
N ILE A 556 -17.26 46.40 10.24
CA ILE A 556 -18.41 46.93 10.99
C ILE A 556 -19.65 46.07 10.69
N ILE A 557 -20.43 45.70 11.72
CA ILE A 557 -21.74 45.03 11.62
C ILE A 557 -22.82 46.10 11.84
N THR A 558 -23.69 46.33 10.85
CA THR A 558 -24.80 47.29 10.88
C THR A 558 -26.13 46.58 11.06
N ASN A 559 -27.06 47.13 11.83
CA ASN A 559 -28.38 46.52 12.01
C ASN A 559 -29.22 46.51 10.71
N VAL A 560 -29.87 45.40 10.34
CA VAL A 560 -30.71 45.31 9.13
C VAL A 560 -32.14 44.87 9.45
N SER A 561 -33.10 45.75 9.16
CA SER A 561 -34.53 45.46 9.28
C SER A 561 -34.99 44.31 8.37
N ALA A 562 -35.56 43.27 8.99
CA ALA A 562 -36.02 42.03 8.37
C ALA A 562 -37.00 42.22 7.18
N GLY A 563 -36.65 41.67 6.02
CA GLY A 563 -37.58 41.35 4.93
C GLY A 563 -38.21 39.97 5.17
N THR A 564 -39.52 39.86 5.12
CA THR A 564 -40.26 38.63 5.43
C THR A 564 -40.07 37.54 4.34
N SER A 565 -39.73 36.32 4.76
CA SER A 565 -39.49 35.16 3.89
C SER A 565 -40.80 34.54 3.40
N THR A 566 -41.36 35.06 2.31
CA THR A 566 -42.52 34.45 1.65
C THR A 566 -42.15 33.93 0.25
N ASP A 567 -42.62 32.73 -0.08
CA ASP A 567 -42.50 32.16 -1.43
C ASP A 567 -43.20 33.07 -2.46
N VAL A 568 -42.56 33.29 -3.61
CA VAL A 568 -43.10 34.18 -4.66
C VAL A 568 -43.10 33.48 -6.03
N TRP A 569 -44.17 33.71 -6.79
CA TRP A 569 -44.29 33.28 -8.18
C TRP A 569 -43.88 34.43 -9.07
N TRP A 570 -43.10 34.12 -10.11
CA TRP A 570 -42.88 35.10 -11.16
C TRP A 570 -44.15 35.23 -12.01
N VAL A 571 -44.41 36.43 -12.53
CA VAL A 571 -45.57 36.74 -13.39
C VAL A 571 -45.06 37.63 -14.50
N GLY A 572 -44.71 37.04 -15.64
CA GLY A 572 -44.33 37.84 -16.79
C GLY A 572 -44.71 37.21 -18.12
N LYS A 573 -45.47 37.96 -18.91
CA LYS A 573 -45.83 37.57 -20.28
C LYS A 573 -44.62 37.72 -21.19
N ALA A 574 -44.38 36.70 -22.01
CA ALA A 574 -43.45 36.65 -23.15
C ALA A 574 -42.86 38.01 -23.56
N GLY A 575 -41.68 38.32 -23.03
CA GLY A 575 -40.94 39.56 -23.22
C GLY A 575 -39.66 39.57 -22.38
N ILE A 576 -38.70 40.44 -22.69
CA ILE A 576 -37.44 40.57 -21.95
C ILE A 576 -37.76 41.12 -20.54
N GLY A 577 -37.94 40.25 -19.55
CA GLY A 577 -38.21 40.59 -18.16
C GLY A 577 -36.97 40.45 -17.28
N ARG A 578 -36.79 41.37 -16.31
CA ARG A 578 -35.71 41.36 -15.31
C ARG A 578 -36.25 40.88 -13.96
N TRP A 579 -35.56 39.93 -13.31
CA TRP A 579 -35.99 39.34 -12.04
C TRP A 579 -35.86 40.28 -10.83
N SER A 580 -34.98 41.28 -10.93
CA SER A 580 -34.75 42.30 -9.89
C SER A 580 -35.94 43.24 -9.68
N LEU A 581 -36.93 43.24 -10.57
CA LEU A 581 -38.10 44.11 -10.45
C LEU A 581 -39.22 43.39 -9.70
N CYS A 582 -39.58 43.94 -8.55
CA CYS A 582 -40.62 43.42 -7.68
C CYS A 582 -41.99 43.31 -8.41
N ALA A 583 -42.24 44.18 -9.40
CA ALA A 583 -43.43 44.20 -10.25
C ALA A 583 -43.67 42.92 -11.07
N ASN A 584 -42.63 42.09 -11.27
CA ASN A 584 -42.74 40.83 -12.00
C ASN A 584 -43.04 39.63 -11.07
N TRP A 585 -43.42 39.86 -9.81
CA TRP A 585 -43.70 38.82 -8.83
C TRP A 585 -45.12 38.92 -8.29
N THR A 586 -45.75 37.80 -7.91
CA THR A 586 -47.18 37.70 -7.54
C THR A 586 -47.67 38.62 -6.42
N ASN A 587 -46.78 39.29 -5.69
CA ASN A 587 -47.13 40.25 -4.64
C ASN A 587 -46.27 41.53 -4.67
N GLY A 588 -45.59 41.83 -5.77
CA GLY A 588 -44.69 42.99 -5.79
C GLY A 588 -43.44 42.79 -4.93
N LEU A 589 -43.01 41.54 -4.67
CA LEU A 589 -41.91 41.17 -3.78
C LEU A 589 -40.83 40.39 -4.54
N VAL A 590 -39.57 40.82 -4.43
CA VAL A 590 -38.42 40.07 -4.98
C VAL A 590 -38.05 38.95 -3.99
N PRO A 591 -37.71 37.73 -4.45
CA PRO A 591 -37.21 36.67 -3.60
C PRO A 591 -35.98 37.15 -2.81
N SER A 592 -35.88 36.74 -1.53
CA SER A 592 -34.72 37.05 -0.69
C SER A 592 -33.43 36.52 -1.33
N THR A 593 -32.37 37.33 -1.36
CA THR A 593 -31.04 36.94 -1.85
C THR A 593 -30.25 36.06 -0.87
N ASN A 594 -30.86 35.70 0.27
CA ASN A 594 -30.23 34.96 1.36
C ASN A 594 -30.69 33.50 1.42
N GLY A 595 -31.18 32.95 0.30
CA GLY A 595 -31.54 31.53 0.22
C GLY A 595 -32.82 31.13 0.95
N ALA A 596 -33.57 32.05 1.57
CA ALA A 596 -34.76 31.73 2.37
C ALA A 596 -36.03 31.53 1.52
N ALA A 597 -36.25 32.34 0.48
CA ALA A 597 -37.48 32.31 -0.32
C ALA A 597 -37.38 31.36 -1.53
N ALA A 598 -38.43 30.59 -1.80
CA ALA A 598 -38.53 29.82 -3.05
C ALA A 598 -38.94 30.69 -4.24
N ILE A 599 -38.43 30.29 -5.40
CA ILE A 599 -38.78 30.84 -6.71
C ILE A 599 -39.57 29.81 -7.49
N ARG A 600 -40.68 30.25 -8.08
CA ARG A 600 -41.56 29.40 -8.88
C ARG A 600 -41.88 30.04 -10.24
N PHE A 601 -41.76 29.23 -11.30
CA PHE A 601 -42.19 29.55 -12.67
C PHE A 601 -43.32 28.61 -13.09
N ASP A 602 -44.29 29.14 -13.81
CA ASP A 602 -45.36 28.36 -14.42
C ASP A 602 -45.50 28.57 -15.94
N GLN A 603 -46.53 27.96 -16.52
CA GLN A 603 -46.80 28.00 -17.97
C GLN A 603 -47.05 29.40 -18.53
N THR A 604 -47.43 30.38 -17.70
CA THR A 604 -47.65 31.76 -18.11
C THR A 604 -46.35 32.53 -18.31
N ASP A 605 -45.23 31.97 -17.84
CA ASP A 605 -43.92 32.61 -17.69
C ASP A 605 -42.92 32.32 -18.83
N SER A 606 -43.40 32.07 -20.06
CA SER A 606 -42.55 31.66 -21.18
C SER A 606 -41.64 32.77 -21.73
N GLY A 607 -40.39 32.44 -22.15
CA GLY A 607 -39.50 33.36 -22.87
C GLY A 607 -38.00 33.32 -22.49
N ARG A 608 -37.21 34.22 -23.11
CA ARG A 608 -35.81 34.48 -22.74
C ARG A 608 -35.77 35.54 -21.63
N LEU A 609 -35.34 35.13 -20.46
CA LEU A 609 -35.19 35.93 -19.25
C LEU A 609 -33.71 36.20 -19.00
N ILE A 610 -33.38 37.46 -18.77
CA ILE A 610 -32.04 37.84 -18.31
C ILE A 610 -32.13 37.90 -16.80
N LEU A 611 -31.39 37.03 -16.11
CA LEU A 611 -31.45 36.93 -14.65
C LEU A 611 -30.86 38.17 -13.97
N MET A 612 -30.03 38.95 -14.66
CA MET A 612 -29.28 40.05 -14.06
C MET A 612 -29.19 41.26 -14.99
N ASP A 613 -29.67 42.39 -14.48
CA ASP A 613 -29.42 43.70 -15.06
C ASP A 613 -28.06 44.22 -14.57
N PRO A 614 -27.05 44.44 -15.43
CA PRO A 614 -25.76 44.99 -15.02
C PRO A 614 -25.89 46.32 -14.26
N ASP A 615 -26.96 47.08 -14.50
CA ASP A 615 -27.13 48.45 -13.99
C ASP A 615 -27.84 48.52 -12.63
N ASN A 616 -28.32 47.40 -12.07
CA ASN A 616 -29.13 47.37 -10.83
C ASN A 616 -28.78 46.23 -9.87
N LEU A 617 -27.59 45.65 -9.97
CA LEU A 617 -27.10 44.68 -8.99
C LEU A 617 -26.67 45.40 -7.70
N PRO A 618 -26.97 44.85 -6.52
CA PRO A 618 -26.27 45.24 -5.30
C PRO A 618 -24.78 44.98 -5.55
N VAL A 619 -24.02 46.07 -5.66
CA VAL A 619 -22.58 46.10 -5.89
C VAL A 619 -21.88 45.38 -4.74
N SER A 620 -21.70 44.05 -4.82
CA SER A 620 -20.71 43.29 -4.02
C SER A 620 -20.71 41.77 -4.20
N SER A 621 -21.69 41.12 -4.84
CA SER A 621 -21.69 39.65 -4.95
C SER A 621 -21.95 39.11 -6.36
N ASP A 622 -20.95 38.46 -6.96
CA ASP A 622 -21.05 37.67 -8.21
C ASP A 622 -21.93 36.41 -8.05
N THR A 623 -22.66 36.26 -6.94
CA THR A 623 -23.45 35.08 -6.60
C THR A 623 -24.81 35.48 -6.05
N TRP A 624 -25.86 35.02 -6.71
CA TRP A 624 -27.25 35.22 -6.30
C TRP A 624 -27.80 33.95 -5.68
N ARG A 625 -28.30 34.03 -4.43
CA ARG A 625 -28.76 32.85 -3.67
C ARG A 625 -30.27 32.85 -3.55
N VAL A 626 -30.87 31.70 -3.79
CA VAL A 626 -32.31 31.47 -3.74
C VAL A 626 -32.59 30.19 -2.94
N GLY A 627 -33.78 30.07 -2.35
CA GLY A 627 -34.19 28.86 -1.65
C GLY A 627 -34.47 27.74 -2.64
N ASN A 628 -35.73 27.30 -2.74
CA ASN A 628 -36.11 26.31 -3.75
C ASN A 628 -36.23 26.96 -5.14
N PHE A 629 -35.87 26.23 -6.20
CA PHE A 629 -36.09 26.66 -7.58
C PHE A 629 -37.01 25.65 -8.26
N ASN A 630 -38.22 26.09 -8.61
CA ASN A 630 -39.24 25.19 -9.16
C ASN A 630 -39.79 25.72 -10.48
N VAL A 631 -39.79 24.87 -11.49
CA VAL A 631 -40.50 25.11 -12.75
C VAL A 631 -41.64 24.11 -12.83
N ALA A 632 -42.89 24.58 -12.73
CA ALA A 632 -44.04 23.72 -12.44
C ALA A 632 -45.33 24.26 -13.07
N ASN A 633 -46.17 23.37 -13.60
CA ASN A 633 -47.47 23.78 -14.16
C ASN A 633 -48.54 23.99 -13.05
N SER A 634 -49.16 25.17 -13.01
CA SER A 634 -50.24 25.53 -12.08
C SER A 634 -51.67 25.20 -12.59
N ALA A 635 -51.85 24.81 -13.85
CA ALA A 635 -53.16 24.72 -14.51
C ALA A 635 -53.47 23.38 -15.23
N SER A 636 -54.75 23.15 -15.57
CA SER A 636 -55.24 21.99 -16.31
C SER A 636 -55.14 22.19 -17.85
N GLY A 637 -54.44 21.30 -18.55
CA GLY A 637 -54.31 21.29 -20.02
C GLY A 637 -52.92 20.89 -20.50
N TYR A 638 -52.75 20.52 -21.79
CA TYR A 638 -51.45 20.24 -22.43
C TYR A 638 -50.78 21.56 -22.81
N VAL A 639 -49.65 21.89 -22.19
CA VAL A 639 -48.92 23.13 -22.51
C VAL A 639 -47.40 22.91 -22.43
N ASP A 640 -46.70 23.31 -23.50
CA ASP A 640 -45.24 23.28 -23.59
C ASP A 640 -44.69 24.68 -23.30
N PHE A 641 -43.75 24.80 -22.37
CA PHE A 641 -43.12 26.07 -22.02
C PHE A 641 -41.62 25.94 -21.75
N CYS A 642 -40.89 26.98 -22.13
CA CYS A 642 -39.45 27.06 -22.02
C CYS A 642 -39.03 28.38 -21.36
N HIS A 643 -38.15 28.28 -20.37
CA HIS A 643 -37.51 29.41 -19.72
C HIS A 643 -36.02 29.37 -20.05
N THR A 644 -35.50 30.46 -20.61
CA THR A 644 -34.05 30.62 -20.81
C THR A 644 -33.54 31.68 -19.85
N HIS A 645 -32.45 31.39 -19.17
CA HIS A 645 -31.83 32.21 -18.15
C HIS A 645 -30.40 32.53 -18.56
N ASP A 646 -30.15 33.81 -18.83
CA ASP A 646 -28.79 34.35 -19.02
C ASP A 646 -28.27 34.84 -17.66
N LEU A 647 -27.21 34.21 -17.16
CA LEU A 647 -26.61 34.50 -15.85
C LEU A 647 -25.61 35.68 -15.90
N GLY A 648 -25.32 36.23 -17.08
CA GLY A 648 -24.49 37.44 -17.21
C GLY A 648 -23.04 37.31 -16.71
N GLY A 649 -22.48 36.10 -16.67
CA GLY A 649 -21.17 35.76 -16.11
C GLY A 649 -21.19 35.40 -14.62
N ASN A 650 -22.34 35.53 -13.95
CA ASN A 650 -22.48 35.38 -12.50
C ASN A 650 -22.90 33.95 -12.11
N ARG A 651 -22.97 33.71 -10.79
CA ARG A 651 -23.41 32.44 -10.20
C ARG A 651 -24.85 32.55 -9.67
N LEU A 652 -25.69 31.58 -10.02
CA LEU A 652 -26.95 31.29 -9.33
C LEU A 652 -26.72 30.11 -8.39
N ALA A 653 -26.92 30.33 -7.08
CA ALA A 653 -26.84 29.31 -6.05
C ALA A 653 -28.25 28.98 -5.54
N VAL A 654 -28.70 27.76 -5.80
CA VAL A 654 -29.97 27.23 -5.29
C VAL A 654 -29.68 26.45 -4.01
N GLU A 655 -30.04 27.02 -2.86
CA GLU A 655 -29.74 26.46 -1.53
C GLU A 655 -30.85 25.51 -1.03
N GLY A 656 -31.99 25.49 -1.74
CA GLY A 656 -33.09 24.54 -1.59
C GLY A 656 -33.13 23.47 -2.70
N ASP A 657 -34.27 22.78 -2.80
CA ASP A 657 -34.47 21.75 -3.84
C ASP A 657 -34.65 22.39 -5.22
N PHE A 658 -34.08 21.75 -6.25
CA PHE A 658 -34.24 22.15 -7.64
C PHE A 658 -35.16 21.18 -8.37
N SER A 659 -36.24 21.68 -8.96
CA SER A 659 -37.17 20.84 -9.71
C SER A 659 -37.67 21.44 -11.01
N VAL A 660 -37.79 20.59 -12.03
CA VAL A 660 -38.35 20.93 -13.34
C VAL A 660 -39.50 19.98 -13.66
N ALA A 661 -40.64 20.53 -14.05
CA ALA A 661 -41.91 19.83 -14.26
C ALA A 661 -42.42 19.08 -13.01
N ARG A 662 -42.47 19.77 -11.86
CA ARG A 662 -43.01 19.23 -10.59
C ARG A 662 -44.36 19.87 -10.24
N ALA A 663 -45.50 19.34 -10.73
CA ALA A 663 -46.82 19.77 -10.20
C ALA A 663 -48.05 18.93 -10.58
N GLY A 664 -49.08 19.06 -9.72
CA GLY A 664 -50.52 19.02 -10.04
C GLY A 664 -51.14 17.66 -10.36
N SER A 665 -52.35 17.38 -9.89
CA SER A 665 -52.89 16.02 -9.85
C SER A 665 -53.41 15.44 -11.19
N TYR A 666 -53.57 16.19 -12.30
CA TYR A 666 -54.29 15.65 -13.49
C TYR A 666 -53.94 16.18 -14.92
N SER A 667 -52.84 16.90 -15.20
CA SER A 667 -52.59 17.46 -16.56
C SER A 667 -51.22 17.11 -17.20
N ASP A 668 -51.17 17.19 -18.54
CA ASP A 668 -49.97 17.04 -19.36
C ASP A 668 -49.10 18.33 -19.29
N SER A 669 -47.81 18.22 -18.97
CA SER A 669 -46.89 19.35 -18.87
C SER A 669 -45.52 19.03 -19.46
N TRP A 670 -44.98 19.98 -20.22
CA TRP A 670 -43.60 19.99 -20.70
C TRP A 670 -42.93 21.28 -20.26
N ALA A 671 -41.95 21.17 -19.38
CA ALA A 671 -41.18 22.31 -18.88
C ALA A 671 -39.71 22.16 -19.25
N ARG A 672 -39.16 23.18 -19.90
CA ARG A 672 -37.73 23.30 -20.17
C ARG A 672 -37.17 24.52 -19.47
N VAL A 673 -36.02 24.36 -18.81
CA VAL A 673 -35.22 25.46 -18.26
C VAL A 673 -33.81 25.39 -18.84
N VAL A 674 -33.31 26.52 -19.34
CA VAL A 674 -31.98 26.65 -19.95
C VAL A 674 -31.18 27.68 -19.17
N PHE A 675 -30.00 27.33 -18.66
CA PHE A 675 -29.06 28.29 -18.07
C PHE A 675 -27.87 28.51 -19.00
N SER A 676 -27.51 29.78 -19.20
CA SER A 676 -26.43 30.20 -20.10
C SER A 676 -25.56 31.27 -19.45
N ASN A 677 -24.32 31.40 -19.92
CA ASN A 677 -23.41 32.50 -19.58
C ASN A 677 -23.25 32.71 -18.05
N GLY A 678 -22.78 31.71 -17.32
CA GLY A 678 -22.54 31.80 -15.86
C GLY A 678 -22.48 30.44 -15.18
N VAL A 679 -22.64 30.41 -13.86
CA VAL A 679 -22.53 29.21 -13.02
C VAL A 679 -23.87 28.84 -12.39
N LEU A 680 -24.41 27.66 -12.67
CA LEU A 680 -25.52 27.07 -11.92
C LEU A 680 -24.97 26.16 -10.82
N LYS A 681 -25.19 26.53 -9.56
CA LYS A 681 -24.82 25.73 -8.37
C LYS A 681 -26.08 25.30 -7.63
N ILE A 682 -26.17 24.03 -7.26
CA ILE A 682 -27.31 23.47 -6.54
C ILE A 682 -26.78 22.76 -5.28
N GLY A 683 -27.28 23.17 -4.12
CA GLY A 683 -26.83 22.70 -2.82
C GLY A 683 -25.58 23.40 -2.29
N THR A 684 -25.34 23.22 -1.00
CA THR A 684 -24.18 23.72 -0.27
C THR A 684 -23.56 22.59 0.56
N ALA A 685 -22.36 22.81 1.13
CA ALA A 685 -21.70 21.80 1.96
C ALA A 685 -22.50 21.46 3.23
N SER A 686 -23.22 22.43 3.81
CA SER A 686 -24.07 22.24 4.99
C SER A 686 -25.46 21.69 4.65
N LEU A 687 -25.94 21.92 3.42
CA LEU A 687 -27.24 21.48 2.93
C LEU A 687 -27.09 20.91 1.51
N PRO A 688 -26.67 19.64 1.37
CA PRO A 688 -26.66 18.98 0.07
C PRO A 688 -28.10 18.83 -0.44
N ARG A 689 -28.32 19.13 -1.73
CA ARG A 689 -29.67 19.20 -2.34
C ARG A 689 -29.81 18.30 -3.55
N SER A 690 -31.06 18.03 -3.91
CA SER A 690 -31.40 17.14 -5.01
C SER A 690 -31.94 17.89 -6.22
N ILE A 691 -31.65 17.34 -7.39
CA ILE A 691 -32.22 17.74 -8.67
C ILE A 691 -33.27 16.72 -9.04
N VAL A 692 -34.50 17.17 -9.27
CA VAL A 692 -35.60 16.32 -9.74
C VAL A 692 -36.15 16.86 -11.05
N ILE A 693 -36.00 16.06 -12.11
CA ILE A 693 -36.44 16.43 -13.46
C ILE A 693 -37.57 15.49 -13.87
N GLY A 694 -38.78 16.03 -14.02
CA GLY A 694 -39.97 15.29 -14.42
C GLY A 694 -40.54 14.41 -13.31
N GLU A 695 -41.15 15.03 -12.29
CA GLU A 695 -41.74 14.34 -11.12
C GLU A 695 -43.26 14.13 -11.24
N GLY A 696 -43.68 12.86 -11.18
CA GLY A 696 -45.06 12.40 -11.14
C GLY A 696 -45.63 12.24 -9.73
N THR A 697 -46.27 13.27 -9.18
CA THR A 697 -46.91 13.33 -7.85
C THR A 697 -48.37 12.83 -7.79
N GLY A 698 -48.85 12.05 -8.76
CA GLY A 698 -50.25 11.60 -8.81
C GLY A 698 -50.52 10.24 -8.12
N PRO A 699 -51.73 9.98 -7.58
CA PRO A 699 -52.15 8.64 -7.21
C PRO A 699 -52.13 7.71 -8.43
N SER A 700 -52.02 6.40 -8.20
CA SER A 700 -52.07 5.37 -9.24
C SER A 700 -53.28 5.57 -10.16
N GLY A 701 -53.06 6.02 -11.41
CA GLY A 701 -54.12 6.30 -12.39
C GLY A 701 -54.27 7.76 -12.84
N ALA A 702 -53.42 8.68 -12.38
CA ALA A 702 -53.37 10.04 -12.94
C ALA A 702 -52.89 10.04 -14.42
N SER A 703 -53.65 10.66 -15.32
CA SER A 703 -53.45 10.60 -16.76
C SER A 703 -52.52 11.65 -17.37
N GLY A 704 -51.97 12.54 -16.54
CA GLY A 704 -51.12 13.66 -16.97
C GLY A 704 -49.68 13.26 -17.29
N ARG A 705 -49.24 13.54 -18.52
CA ARG A 705 -47.88 13.44 -19.06
C ARG A 705 -46.94 14.46 -18.42
N ARG A 706 -45.82 14.10 -17.79
CA ARG A 706 -44.87 15.10 -17.25
C ARG A 706 -43.49 14.96 -17.86
N TYR A 707 -42.95 16.05 -18.37
CA TYR A 707 -41.61 16.06 -18.95
C TYR A 707 -40.83 17.31 -18.52
N GLY A 708 -39.70 17.10 -17.87
CA GLY A 708 -38.80 18.16 -17.46
C GLY A 708 -37.52 18.15 -18.29
N GLU A 709 -36.98 19.31 -18.60
CA GLU A 709 -35.67 19.42 -19.23
C GLU A 709 -34.86 20.53 -18.57
N LEU A 710 -33.71 20.17 -18.00
CA LEU A 710 -32.70 21.10 -17.52
C LEU A 710 -31.55 21.11 -18.51
N VAL A 711 -31.29 22.26 -19.13
CA VAL A 711 -30.16 22.48 -20.04
C VAL A 711 -29.18 23.43 -19.39
N VAL A 712 -27.92 23.01 -19.28
CA VAL A 712 -26.80 23.92 -19.04
C VAL A 712 -26.14 24.16 -20.39
N ALA A 713 -26.31 25.36 -20.93
CA ALA A 713 -25.92 25.68 -22.30
C ALA A 713 -24.40 25.59 -22.50
N PRO A 714 -23.92 25.38 -23.75
CA PRO A 714 -22.49 25.38 -24.04
C PRO A 714 -21.77 26.61 -23.49
N GLY A 715 -20.62 26.39 -22.83
CA GLY A 715 -19.83 27.45 -22.19
C GLY A 715 -20.33 27.92 -20.82
N ALA A 716 -21.51 27.50 -20.36
CA ALA A 716 -21.94 27.70 -18.98
C ALA A 716 -21.37 26.61 -18.05
N VAL A 717 -21.31 26.90 -16.75
CA VAL A 717 -20.75 25.99 -15.74
C VAL A 717 -21.87 25.36 -14.92
N PHE A 718 -21.84 24.03 -14.81
CA PHE A 718 -22.65 23.25 -13.88
C PHE A 718 -21.79 22.88 -12.66
N ASP A 719 -22.03 23.52 -11.53
CA ASP A 719 -21.36 23.22 -10.26
C ASP A 719 -22.15 22.18 -9.47
N ALA A 720 -21.72 20.93 -9.64
CA ALA A 720 -22.28 19.76 -8.95
C ALA A 720 -21.69 19.52 -7.55
N THR A 721 -20.87 20.43 -7.04
CA THR A 721 -20.21 20.23 -5.74
C THR A 721 -21.26 20.27 -4.62
N ASN A 722 -21.37 19.16 -3.87
CA ASN A 722 -22.36 18.93 -2.81
C ASN A 722 -23.79 18.62 -3.30
N LEU A 723 -23.95 18.14 -4.54
CA LEU A 723 -25.21 17.54 -4.95
C LEU A 723 -25.47 16.24 -4.18
N GLN A 724 -26.68 16.12 -3.65
CA GLN A 724 -27.16 14.90 -3.02
C GLN A 724 -27.60 13.92 -4.10
N ASP A 725 -28.75 14.12 -4.72
CA ASP A 725 -29.29 13.17 -5.68
C ASP A 725 -29.62 13.85 -7.02
N ILE A 726 -29.34 13.15 -8.13
CA ILE A 726 -29.90 13.50 -9.44
C ILE A 726 -30.95 12.45 -9.78
N VAL A 727 -32.18 12.91 -9.95
CA VAL A 727 -33.33 12.07 -10.30
C VAL A 727 -33.92 12.55 -11.62
N ILE A 728 -33.84 11.71 -12.65
CA ILE A 728 -34.38 11.98 -13.99
C ILE A 728 -35.54 11.03 -14.24
N GLY A 729 -36.75 11.58 -14.31
CA GLY A 729 -38.01 10.85 -14.38
C GLY A 729 -38.31 10.15 -13.05
N SER A 730 -39.31 10.64 -12.31
CA SER A 730 -39.80 10.03 -11.08
C SER A 730 -41.33 9.99 -11.00
N GLY A 731 -41.87 9.09 -10.17
CA GLY A 731 -43.33 8.94 -9.99
C GLY A 731 -44.09 8.33 -11.17
N TYR A 732 -45.40 8.56 -11.28
CA TYR A 732 -46.22 8.10 -12.43
C TYR A 732 -46.04 9.03 -13.65
N SER A 733 -45.67 8.46 -14.81
CA SER A 733 -45.59 9.18 -16.11
C SER A 733 -44.54 10.30 -16.22
N GLY A 734 -43.50 10.28 -15.37
CA GLY A 734 -42.41 11.25 -15.38
C GLY A 734 -41.31 10.90 -16.40
N GLY A 735 -40.92 11.86 -17.24
CA GLY A 735 -39.74 11.76 -18.10
C GLY A 735 -38.90 13.03 -18.00
N GLY A 736 -37.64 12.99 -18.42
CA GLY A 736 -36.88 14.21 -18.46
C GLY A 736 -35.47 14.11 -19.00
N VAL A 737 -34.83 15.26 -19.12
CA VAL A 737 -33.49 15.40 -19.70
C VAL A 737 -32.66 16.33 -18.82
N LEU A 738 -31.48 15.86 -18.46
CA LEU A 738 -30.37 16.71 -18.04
C LEU A 738 -29.40 16.83 -19.22
N ASP A 739 -29.34 18.00 -19.85
CA ASP A 739 -28.45 18.26 -20.98
C ASP A 739 -27.25 19.09 -20.54
N LEU A 740 -26.07 18.48 -20.58
CA LEU A 740 -24.78 19.09 -20.25
C LEU A 740 -23.85 19.14 -21.47
N ARG A 741 -24.38 18.98 -22.69
CA ARG A 741 -23.58 19.01 -23.92
C ARG A 741 -22.90 20.37 -24.11
N GLY A 742 -21.58 20.38 -24.18
CA GLY A 742 -20.77 21.60 -24.27
C GLY A 742 -20.66 22.43 -22.99
N ALA A 743 -21.30 22.00 -21.89
CA ALA A 743 -21.18 22.66 -20.59
C ALA A 743 -19.85 22.32 -19.91
N THR A 744 -19.43 23.17 -18.98
CA THR A 744 -18.29 22.90 -18.09
C THR A 744 -18.82 22.33 -16.78
N VAL A 745 -18.41 21.13 -16.38
CA VAL A 745 -18.71 20.62 -15.03
C VAL A 745 -17.62 21.13 -14.09
N ALA A 746 -18.00 21.81 -13.01
CA ALA A 746 -17.03 22.41 -12.09
C ALA A 746 -16.06 21.34 -11.54
N GLY A 747 -14.76 21.64 -11.60
CA GLY A 747 -13.70 20.70 -11.21
C GLY A 747 -13.57 19.45 -12.09
N GLY A 748 -14.31 19.36 -13.20
CA GLY A 748 -14.31 18.20 -14.10
C GLY A 748 -14.95 16.94 -13.52
N VAL A 749 -15.58 17.01 -12.35
CA VAL A 749 -16.15 15.82 -11.67
C VAL A 749 -17.62 16.06 -11.32
N LEU A 750 -18.51 15.26 -11.92
CA LEU A 750 -19.91 15.21 -11.54
C LEU A 750 -20.06 14.33 -10.29
N THR A 751 -20.07 14.94 -9.12
CA THR A 751 -20.17 14.23 -7.83
C THR A 751 -21.62 14.21 -7.33
N VAL A 752 -22.15 13.03 -7.07
CA VAL A 752 -23.50 12.82 -6.51
C VAL A 752 -23.52 11.66 -5.52
N ARG A 753 -24.48 11.66 -4.59
CA ARG A 753 -24.76 10.53 -3.70
C ARG A 753 -25.46 9.41 -4.46
N ASP A 754 -26.60 9.70 -5.06
CA ASP A 754 -27.36 8.78 -5.91
C ASP A 754 -27.63 9.39 -7.29
N LEU A 755 -27.38 8.61 -8.36
CA LEU A 755 -27.80 8.95 -9.72
C LEU A 755 -28.90 7.97 -10.13
N ARG A 756 -30.11 8.49 -10.35
CA ARG A 756 -31.30 7.69 -10.56
C ARG A 756 -32.06 8.12 -11.80
N PHE A 757 -32.33 7.15 -12.65
CA PHE A 757 -33.34 7.17 -13.68
C PHE A 757 -34.44 6.24 -13.12
N CYS A 758 -35.49 6.78 -12.48
CA CYS A 758 -36.33 5.94 -11.61
C CYS A 758 -37.80 6.36 -11.50
N LEU A 759 -38.68 5.58 -12.13
CA LEU A 759 -40.12 5.60 -11.94
C LEU A 759 -40.53 4.78 -10.71
N GLN A 760 -41.18 5.40 -9.72
CA GLN A 760 -42.10 4.72 -8.80
C GLN A 760 -43.51 4.84 -9.40
N GLY A 761 -43.93 3.88 -10.22
CA GLY A 761 -45.29 3.90 -10.76
C GLY A 761 -45.60 2.86 -11.83
N ASN A 762 -46.85 2.41 -11.84
CA ASN A 762 -47.45 1.47 -12.79
C ASN A 762 -48.47 2.24 -13.68
N GLY A 763 -48.10 2.68 -14.89
CA GLY A 763 -48.98 3.52 -15.72
C GLY A 763 -48.77 3.37 -17.23
N SER A 764 -49.88 3.17 -17.95
CA SER A 764 -50.00 2.76 -19.37
C SER A 764 -49.79 3.87 -20.43
N TYR A 765 -48.95 4.87 -20.17
CA TYR A 765 -48.83 6.07 -21.03
C TYR A 765 -47.59 6.03 -21.94
N PRO A 766 -47.64 6.65 -23.15
CA PRO A 766 -46.63 6.48 -24.18
C PRO A 766 -45.24 7.03 -23.81
N VAL A 767 -44.21 6.36 -24.39
CA VAL A 767 -42.76 6.63 -24.41
C VAL A 767 -42.34 7.99 -23.84
N ARG A 768 -41.52 7.99 -22.79
CA ARG A 768 -40.72 9.19 -22.47
C ARG A 768 -39.25 8.87 -22.31
N ASN A 769 -38.47 9.88 -22.60
CA ASN A 769 -37.03 9.81 -22.58
C ASN A 769 -36.53 10.27 -21.20
N MET A 770 -35.65 9.49 -20.60
CA MET A 770 -34.91 9.85 -19.40
C MET A 770 -33.44 9.92 -19.76
N PHE A 771 -32.95 11.11 -20.08
CA PHE A 771 -31.62 11.27 -20.64
C PHE A 771 -30.68 12.10 -19.77
N LEU A 772 -29.44 11.65 -19.67
CA LEU A 772 -28.30 12.47 -19.29
C LEU A 772 -27.42 12.67 -20.53
N LEU A 773 -27.54 13.82 -21.17
CA LEU A 773 -26.86 14.09 -22.44
C LEU A 773 -25.48 14.71 -22.18
N LEU A 774 -24.45 14.06 -22.75
CA LEU A 774 -23.05 14.46 -22.67
C LEU A 774 -22.47 14.39 -24.09
N ASN A 775 -21.48 15.21 -24.42
CA ASN A 775 -20.75 15.06 -25.68
C ASN A 775 -19.26 15.33 -25.47
N SER A 776 -18.44 15.17 -26.52
CA SER A 776 -16.99 15.42 -26.45
C SER A 776 -16.61 16.87 -26.10
N ALA A 777 -17.55 17.82 -26.21
CA ALA A 777 -17.34 19.21 -25.80
C ALA A 777 -17.70 19.46 -24.33
N THR A 778 -18.36 18.52 -23.64
CA THR A 778 -18.62 18.63 -22.21
C THR A 778 -17.30 18.51 -21.45
N GLN A 779 -16.93 19.54 -20.67
CA GLN A 779 -15.72 19.50 -19.84
C GLN A 779 -15.98 18.69 -18.57
N LEU A 780 -15.92 17.37 -18.70
CA LEU A 780 -16.15 16.38 -17.64
C LEU A 780 -15.12 15.26 -17.79
N SER A 781 -14.37 14.99 -16.73
CA SER A 781 -13.39 13.91 -16.68
C SER A 781 -13.87 12.70 -15.87
N GLU A 782 -14.80 12.88 -14.92
CA GLU A 782 -15.27 11.79 -14.06
C GLU A 782 -16.75 11.96 -13.65
N ILE A 783 -17.54 10.88 -13.72
CA ILE A 783 -18.83 10.77 -13.02
C ILE A 783 -18.60 9.96 -11.74
N ARG A 784 -18.83 10.58 -10.58
CA ARG A 784 -18.58 10.00 -9.26
C ARG A 784 -19.87 9.84 -8.47
N ILE A 785 -20.24 8.60 -8.20
CA ILE A 785 -21.47 8.22 -7.50
C ILE A 785 -21.12 7.59 -6.17
N ALA A 786 -21.45 8.24 -5.05
CA ALA A 786 -21.04 7.75 -3.74
C ALA A 786 -21.80 6.49 -3.28
N ARG A 787 -23.04 6.29 -3.75
CA ARG A 787 -23.91 5.21 -3.25
C ARG A 787 -24.65 4.47 -4.36
N ASN A 788 -25.78 4.96 -4.88
CA ASN A 788 -26.60 4.15 -5.80
C ASN A 788 -26.58 4.68 -7.23
N PHE A 789 -26.25 3.80 -8.17
CA PHE A 789 -26.49 4.00 -9.59
C PHE A 789 -27.68 3.15 -10.03
N ASP A 790 -28.84 3.79 -10.17
CA ASP A 790 -30.09 3.16 -10.57
C ASP A 790 -30.45 3.61 -11.99
N TYR A 791 -30.17 2.77 -12.97
CA TYR A 791 -30.45 3.02 -14.38
C TYR A 791 -31.65 2.18 -14.81
N ALA A 792 -32.84 2.59 -14.36
CA ALA A 792 -34.07 1.80 -14.44
C ALA A 792 -35.21 2.51 -15.20
N PHE A 793 -36.17 1.76 -15.71
CA PHE A 793 -37.30 2.30 -16.49
C PHE A 793 -38.61 1.56 -16.25
N SER A 794 -39.77 2.19 -16.53
CA SER A 794 -41.09 1.55 -16.48
C SER A 794 -42.00 1.87 -17.65
N GLN A 795 -42.29 0.90 -18.52
CA GLN A 795 -43.25 0.97 -19.66
C GLN A 795 -42.87 1.85 -20.87
N GLN A 796 -42.26 1.31 -21.93
CA GLN A 796 -42.00 2.05 -23.19
C GLN A 796 -41.02 3.25 -23.10
N TYR A 797 -40.29 3.47 -21.99
CA TYR A 797 -39.36 4.61 -21.84
C TYR A 797 -37.96 4.28 -22.40
N THR A 798 -37.26 5.28 -22.93
CA THR A 798 -35.83 5.14 -23.26
C THR A 798 -34.97 5.85 -22.22
N VAL A 799 -34.02 5.10 -21.66
CA VAL A 799 -32.98 5.64 -20.76
C VAL A 799 -31.68 5.67 -21.51
N ARG A 800 -31.06 6.86 -21.60
CA ARG A 800 -29.80 7.06 -22.31
C ARG A 800 -28.89 7.98 -21.52
N MET A 801 -27.60 7.66 -21.49
CA MET A 801 -26.57 8.51 -20.93
C MET A 801 -25.38 8.55 -21.88
N GLY A 802 -25.00 9.74 -22.34
CA GLY A 802 -23.93 9.92 -23.31
C GLY A 802 -24.33 10.77 -24.51
N ASP A 803 -23.59 10.62 -25.61
CA ASP A 803 -23.73 11.46 -26.81
C ASP A 803 -24.73 10.86 -27.82
N PRO A 804 -25.86 11.53 -28.11
CA PRO A 804 -26.79 11.10 -29.15
C PRO A 804 -26.14 10.88 -30.52
N ALA A 805 -25.07 11.64 -30.84
CA ALA A 805 -24.34 11.50 -32.10
C ALA A 805 -23.44 10.24 -32.14
N ASP A 806 -23.10 9.67 -30.99
CA ASP A 806 -22.30 8.44 -30.85
C ASP A 806 -23.11 7.34 -30.16
N SER A 807 -24.35 7.13 -30.60
CA SER A 807 -25.24 6.08 -30.09
C SER A 807 -25.45 6.09 -28.57
N TYR A 808 -25.35 7.28 -27.95
CA TYR A 808 -25.41 7.51 -26.51
C TYR A 808 -24.29 6.79 -25.75
N ARG A 809 -23.07 6.75 -26.32
CA ARG A 809 -21.87 6.34 -25.58
C ARG A 809 -21.36 7.50 -24.73
N LEU A 810 -20.76 7.18 -23.59
CA LEU A 810 -20.02 8.13 -22.78
C LEU A 810 -18.88 8.73 -23.61
N PRO A 811 -18.66 10.06 -23.55
CA PRO A 811 -17.56 10.72 -24.25
C PRO A 811 -16.19 10.08 -23.95
N PRO A 812 -15.21 10.18 -24.88
CA PRO A 812 -13.91 9.55 -24.71
C PRO A 812 -13.18 10.00 -23.45
N GLY A 813 -12.50 9.08 -22.78
CA GLY A 813 -11.62 9.38 -21.64
C GLY A 813 -12.32 9.58 -20.29
N ILE A 814 -13.65 9.56 -20.24
CA ILE A 814 -14.39 9.77 -18.98
C ILE A 814 -14.20 8.59 -18.01
N GLY A 815 -13.81 8.93 -16.78
CA GLY A 815 -13.82 8.04 -15.62
C GLY A 815 -15.23 7.86 -15.04
N PHE A 816 -15.51 6.68 -14.49
CA PHE A 816 -16.81 6.38 -13.90
C PHE A 816 -16.62 5.59 -12.61
N SER A 817 -16.94 6.22 -11.47
CA SER A 817 -16.70 5.64 -10.14
C SER A 817 -18.00 5.45 -9.35
N ILE A 818 -18.11 4.30 -8.68
CA ILE A 818 -19.22 4.00 -7.78
C ILE A 818 -18.69 3.49 -6.45
N GLY A 819 -19.09 4.14 -5.36
CA GLY A 819 -18.72 3.76 -3.99
C GLY A 819 -17.22 3.90 -3.71
N SER A 820 -16.82 3.36 -2.56
CA SER A 820 -15.44 3.33 -2.07
C SER A 820 -15.22 2.11 -1.17
N PRO A 821 -13.97 1.78 -0.78
CA PRO A 821 -13.70 0.69 0.16
C PRO A 821 -14.48 0.80 1.49
N SER A 822 -14.72 2.03 1.96
CA SER A 822 -15.42 2.32 3.22
C SER A 822 -16.93 2.53 3.07
N SER A 823 -17.43 2.72 1.85
CA SER A 823 -18.86 2.94 1.58
C SER A 823 -19.22 2.35 0.22
N ARG A 824 -19.70 1.10 0.25
CA ARG A 824 -20.08 0.37 -0.95
C ARG A 824 -21.43 0.83 -1.50
N GLY A 825 -21.47 1.00 -2.81
CA GLY A 825 -22.67 1.39 -3.55
C GLY A 825 -23.46 0.21 -4.11
N ARG A 826 -24.41 0.47 -5.01
CA ARG A 826 -25.06 -0.57 -5.83
C ARG A 826 -25.12 -0.15 -7.28
N ILE A 827 -25.11 -1.14 -8.17
CA ILE A 827 -25.42 -0.97 -9.59
C ILE A 827 -26.70 -1.74 -9.89
N TYR A 828 -27.71 -1.01 -10.36
CA TYR A 828 -28.97 -1.60 -10.78
C TYR A 828 -29.33 -1.10 -12.18
N VAL A 829 -29.38 -2.00 -13.15
CA VAL A 829 -29.71 -1.71 -14.55
C VAL A 829 -30.90 -2.59 -14.94
N ALA A 830 -32.10 -2.02 -15.05
CA ALA A 830 -33.33 -2.84 -15.07
C ALA A 830 -34.57 -2.25 -15.75
N TYR A 831 -35.44 -3.18 -16.18
CA TYR A 831 -36.77 -3.01 -16.77
C TYR A 831 -37.89 -3.27 -15.73
N ASN A 832 -38.94 -2.44 -15.66
CA ASN A 832 -40.15 -2.66 -14.85
C ASN A 832 -41.31 -3.36 -15.62
N PRO A 833 -42.07 -4.28 -14.96
CA PRO A 833 -42.97 -5.32 -15.48
C PRO A 833 -44.13 -5.03 -16.46
N TYR A 834 -44.25 -3.88 -17.10
CA TYR A 834 -45.48 -3.62 -17.87
C TYR A 834 -45.18 -3.04 -19.26
N MET A 835 -45.49 -3.84 -20.29
CA MET A 835 -45.60 -3.52 -21.73
C MET A 835 -44.34 -2.99 -22.48
N GLY A 836 -43.60 -3.91 -23.09
CA GLY A 836 -43.08 -3.94 -24.49
C GLY A 836 -42.04 -2.91 -24.97
N GLY A 837 -40.90 -3.40 -25.50
CA GLY A 837 -40.08 -2.69 -26.50
C GLY A 837 -38.98 -1.73 -26.03
N SER A 838 -38.63 -1.69 -24.74
CA SER A 838 -37.65 -0.73 -24.19
C SER A 838 -36.23 -1.31 -24.10
N SER A 839 -35.21 -0.44 -24.12
CA SER A 839 -33.81 -0.84 -24.02
C SER A 839 -32.99 0.16 -23.19
N ALA A 840 -32.13 -0.37 -22.32
CA ALA A 840 -31.20 0.40 -21.51
C ALA A 840 -29.76 0.12 -21.95
N TYR A 841 -29.02 1.19 -22.22
CA TYR A 841 -27.65 1.14 -22.73
C TYR A 841 -26.75 1.98 -21.84
N LEU A 842 -25.73 1.35 -21.28
CA LEU A 842 -24.57 2.02 -20.71
C LEU A 842 -23.35 1.59 -21.54
N ALA A 843 -22.75 2.51 -22.28
CA ALA A 843 -21.62 2.17 -23.14
C ALA A 843 -20.58 3.28 -23.14
N ALA A 844 -19.31 2.91 -23.33
CA ALA A 844 -18.21 3.85 -23.48
C ALA A 844 -17.75 3.95 -24.95
N SER A 845 -17.31 5.14 -25.38
CA SER A 845 -16.80 5.38 -26.75
C SER A 845 -15.36 4.91 -26.91
N SER A 846 -14.44 5.39 -26.08
CA SER A 846 -13.04 4.94 -26.02
C SER A 846 -12.32 5.52 -24.79
N GLY A 847 -11.35 4.77 -24.26
CA GLY A 847 -10.54 5.24 -23.13
C GLY A 847 -11.35 5.37 -21.83
N GLY A 848 -10.79 6.09 -20.87
CA GLY A 848 -11.38 6.20 -19.53
C GLY A 848 -11.21 4.94 -18.70
N TRP A 849 -11.81 4.97 -17.52
CA TRP A 849 -11.68 3.94 -16.48
C TRP A 849 -13.01 3.75 -15.76
N PHE A 850 -13.19 2.58 -15.15
CA PHE A 850 -14.38 2.26 -14.38
C PHE A 850 -13.95 1.62 -13.06
N THR A 851 -14.40 2.16 -11.94
CA THR A 851 -14.07 1.64 -10.61
C THR A 851 -15.35 1.53 -9.79
N ALA A 852 -15.66 0.33 -9.30
CA ALA A 852 -16.88 0.09 -8.54
C ALA A 852 -16.57 -0.69 -7.26
N TRP A 853 -16.90 -0.11 -6.11
CA TRP A 853 -16.97 -0.78 -4.82
C TRP A 853 -18.44 -0.91 -4.45
N ILE A 854 -19.02 -2.10 -4.63
CA ILE A 854 -20.47 -2.30 -4.61
C ILE A 854 -20.88 -3.47 -3.73
N THR A 855 -22.11 -3.42 -3.24
CA THR A 855 -22.79 -4.49 -2.53
C THR A 855 -23.40 -5.49 -3.50
N ASN A 856 -23.88 -5.03 -4.65
CA ASN A 856 -24.46 -5.88 -5.68
C ASN A 856 -24.42 -5.19 -7.04
N TRP A 857 -24.29 -5.99 -8.08
CA TRP A 857 -24.50 -5.59 -9.47
C TRP A 857 -25.62 -6.42 -10.04
N THR A 858 -26.73 -5.79 -10.44
CA THR A 858 -27.85 -6.49 -11.05
C THR A 858 -28.18 -5.90 -12.41
N VAL A 859 -28.15 -6.74 -13.43
CA VAL A 859 -28.65 -6.45 -14.78
C VAL A 859 -29.88 -7.32 -15.00
N HIS A 860 -31.06 -6.72 -14.90
CA HIS A 860 -32.33 -7.42 -14.80
C HIS A 860 -33.07 -7.48 -16.15
N PRO A 861 -33.81 -8.57 -16.40
CA PRO A 861 -34.65 -8.69 -17.58
C PRO A 861 -36.10 -8.23 -17.38
N GLY A 862 -36.72 -7.70 -18.42
CA GLY A 862 -38.09 -7.21 -18.33
C GLY A 862 -39.20 -8.23 -18.21
N TYR A 863 -40.38 -7.80 -17.76
CA TYR A 863 -41.62 -8.59 -17.70
C TYR A 863 -42.69 -7.96 -18.63
N PHE A 864 -43.38 -8.80 -19.41
CA PHE A 864 -44.48 -8.55 -20.38
C PHE A 864 -44.37 -7.42 -21.43
N GLY A 865 -44.60 -7.79 -22.70
CA GLY A 865 -45.04 -6.94 -23.83
C GLY A 865 -44.44 -7.34 -25.18
N SER A 866 -44.92 -6.75 -26.28
CA SER A 866 -44.47 -7.07 -27.65
C SER A 866 -43.03 -6.58 -27.92
N GLY A 867 -42.13 -7.50 -28.30
CA GLY A 867 -40.72 -7.22 -28.65
C GLY A 867 -39.71 -7.81 -27.66
N LYS A 868 -38.49 -8.12 -28.13
CA LYS A 868 -37.39 -8.70 -27.33
C LYS A 868 -36.59 -7.57 -26.64
N PRO A 869 -36.76 -7.29 -25.34
CA PRO A 869 -36.07 -6.19 -24.68
C PRO A 869 -34.56 -6.49 -24.57
N VAL A 870 -33.75 -5.44 -24.66
CA VAL A 870 -32.28 -5.52 -24.58
C VAL A 870 -31.77 -4.57 -23.50
N THR A 871 -31.10 -5.13 -22.50
CA THR A 871 -30.35 -4.38 -21.49
C THR A 871 -28.90 -4.76 -21.63
N TYR A 872 -28.01 -3.81 -21.95
CA TYR A 872 -26.59 -4.10 -21.86
C TYR A 872 -25.71 -2.97 -21.32
N VAL A 873 -24.65 -3.40 -20.65
CA VAL A 873 -23.54 -2.58 -20.18
C VAL A 873 -22.31 -2.98 -21.01
N ASP A 874 -21.82 -2.10 -21.88
CA ASP A 874 -20.65 -2.31 -22.75
C ASP A 874 -19.52 -1.35 -22.41
N LEU A 875 -18.63 -1.79 -21.54
CA LEU A 875 -17.46 -1.06 -21.07
C LEU A 875 -16.15 -1.59 -21.69
N ARG A 876 -16.22 -2.35 -22.79
CA ARG A 876 -15.03 -2.91 -23.45
C ARG A 876 -14.05 -1.86 -23.96
N ALA A 877 -14.55 -0.67 -24.28
CA ALA A 877 -13.74 0.43 -24.78
C ALA A 877 -12.96 1.16 -23.67
N MET A 878 -13.21 0.85 -22.39
CA MET A 878 -12.48 1.40 -21.25
C MET A 878 -11.20 0.61 -20.96
N THR A 879 -10.19 1.29 -20.40
CA THR A 879 -8.81 0.76 -20.32
C THR A 879 -8.41 0.25 -18.94
N ASN A 880 -9.20 0.55 -17.90
CA ASN A 880 -8.94 0.12 -16.53
C ASN A 880 -10.26 -0.14 -15.81
N ILE A 881 -10.72 -1.39 -15.86
CA ILE A 881 -11.91 -1.87 -15.16
C ILE A 881 -11.49 -2.41 -13.79
N PHE A 882 -12.07 -1.88 -12.73
CA PHE A 882 -11.97 -2.43 -11.39
C PHE A 882 -13.36 -2.58 -10.79
N VAL A 883 -13.71 -3.79 -10.35
CA VAL A 883 -14.99 -4.07 -9.69
C VAL A 883 -14.73 -4.94 -8.48
N ASP A 884 -15.09 -4.44 -7.31
CA ASP A 884 -15.19 -5.23 -6.09
C ASP A 884 -16.66 -5.25 -5.65
N CYS A 885 -17.30 -6.40 -5.85
CA CYS A 885 -18.69 -6.66 -5.51
C CYS A 885 -18.78 -7.58 -4.30
N ALA A 886 -19.16 -7.05 -3.13
CA ALA A 886 -19.26 -7.85 -1.91
C ALA A 886 -20.35 -8.92 -2.00
N GLY A 887 -21.44 -8.63 -2.71
CA GLY A 887 -22.59 -9.52 -2.91
C GLY A 887 -22.71 -10.01 -4.35
N PRO A 888 -23.93 -10.33 -4.80
CA PRO A 888 -24.14 -10.97 -6.09
C PRO A 888 -23.86 -10.02 -7.26
N PHE A 889 -23.14 -10.55 -8.25
CA PHE A 889 -23.10 -10.05 -9.61
C PHE A 889 -24.05 -10.90 -10.45
N SER A 890 -25.24 -10.35 -10.73
CA SER A 890 -26.33 -11.04 -11.39
C SER A 890 -26.63 -10.44 -12.77
N ILE A 891 -26.67 -11.28 -13.80
CA ILE A 891 -27.03 -10.94 -15.17
C ILE A 891 -28.19 -11.85 -15.58
N GLY A 892 -29.36 -11.30 -15.86
CA GLY A 892 -30.54 -12.11 -16.20
C GLY A 892 -31.21 -12.80 -15.00
N SER A 893 -31.06 -12.23 -13.79
CA SER A 893 -31.70 -12.70 -12.55
C SER A 893 -32.99 -11.95 -12.29
N ALA A 894 -34.09 -12.67 -12.01
CA ALA A 894 -35.39 -12.07 -11.71
C ALA A 894 -35.93 -12.55 -10.36
N THR A 895 -36.22 -11.60 -9.47
CA THR A 895 -36.85 -11.87 -8.16
C THR A 895 -38.37 -12.06 -8.24
N VAL A 896 -38.98 -11.90 -9.42
CA VAL A 896 -40.45 -11.93 -9.58
C VAL A 896 -40.87 -13.22 -10.29
N TYR A 897 -41.35 -14.18 -9.50
CA TYR A 897 -42.04 -15.38 -9.97
C TYR A 897 -43.30 -15.00 -10.77
N GLY A 898 -43.27 -15.23 -12.08
CA GLY A 898 -44.47 -15.12 -12.92
C GLY A 898 -44.15 -15.43 -14.38
N TYR A 899 -45.00 -16.23 -15.03
CA TYR A 899 -44.94 -16.67 -16.42
C TYR A 899 -44.31 -15.64 -17.42
N HIS A 900 -43.04 -15.79 -17.80
CA HIS A 900 -42.51 -15.08 -18.98
C HIS A 900 -42.87 -15.90 -20.24
N GLN A 901 -43.66 -15.31 -21.15
CA GLN A 901 -44.10 -15.99 -22.39
C GLN A 901 -43.19 -15.69 -23.61
N MET A 902 -42.17 -14.82 -23.49
CA MET A 902 -41.24 -14.43 -24.57
C MET A 902 -39.81 -14.19 -24.05
N GLY A 903 -38.78 -14.35 -24.90
CA GLY A 903 -37.36 -14.17 -24.54
C GLY A 903 -36.86 -12.72 -24.48
N TYR A 904 -35.72 -12.49 -23.82
CA TYR A 904 -35.09 -11.16 -23.59
C TYR A 904 -33.55 -11.22 -23.55
N ASP A 905 -32.84 -10.10 -23.69
CA ASP A 905 -31.36 -10.05 -23.68
C ASP A 905 -30.80 -9.18 -22.55
N ALA A 906 -29.97 -9.76 -21.69
CA ALA A 906 -29.19 -9.08 -20.66
C ALA A 906 -27.69 -9.32 -20.91
N GLN A 907 -26.90 -8.25 -21.10
CA GLN A 907 -25.48 -8.40 -21.44
C GLN A 907 -24.59 -7.48 -20.60
N VAL A 908 -23.46 -7.99 -20.14
CA VAL A 908 -22.39 -7.19 -19.56
C VAL A 908 -21.09 -7.53 -20.28
N ARG A 909 -20.43 -6.51 -20.81
CA ARG A 909 -19.18 -6.64 -21.54
C ARG A 909 -18.14 -5.72 -20.93
N LEU A 910 -17.02 -6.28 -20.50
CA LEU A 910 -15.99 -5.57 -19.75
C LEU A 910 -14.67 -5.57 -20.51
N GLY A 911 -13.98 -4.43 -20.48
CA GLY A 911 -12.63 -4.28 -21.02
C GLY A 911 -11.55 -4.73 -20.03
N PRO A 912 -10.28 -4.44 -20.32
CA PRO A 912 -9.15 -4.89 -19.50
C PRO A 912 -9.26 -4.48 -18.04
N GLY A 913 -9.02 -5.42 -17.12
CA GLY A 913 -9.09 -5.13 -15.69
C GLY A 913 -9.42 -6.33 -14.78
N SER A 914 -10.03 -6.06 -13.63
CA SER A 914 -10.37 -7.06 -12.62
C SER A 914 -11.78 -6.90 -12.06
N VAL A 915 -12.46 -8.03 -11.86
CA VAL A 915 -13.75 -8.15 -11.18
C VAL A 915 -13.60 -9.15 -10.05
N ALA A 916 -14.12 -8.83 -8.87
CA ALA A 916 -14.31 -9.76 -7.77
C ALA A 916 -15.79 -9.75 -7.35
N CYS A 917 -16.39 -10.92 -7.18
CA CYS A 917 -17.72 -11.04 -6.60
C CYS A 917 -17.85 -12.26 -5.67
N SER A 918 -18.80 -12.22 -4.74
CA SER A 918 -19.11 -13.42 -3.95
C SER A 918 -19.87 -14.44 -4.79
N ASN A 919 -20.97 -14.03 -5.41
CA ASN A 919 -21.78 -14.88 -6.28
C ASN A 919 -21.82 -14.31 -7.70
N LEU A 920 -21.63 -15.16 -8.70
CA LEU A 920 -21.84 -14.83 -10.11
C LEU A 920 -23.07 -15.59 -10.61
N ASN A 921 -24.15 -14.87 -10.91
CA ASN A 921 -25.40 -15.45 -11.39
C ASN A 921 -25.64 -15.04 -12.85
N ILE A 922 -25.80 -16.02 -13.73
CA ILE A 922 -25.99 -15.84 -15.16
C ILE A 922 -27.25 -16.57 -15.57
N GLY A 923 -28.32 -15.81 -15.72
CA GLY A 923 -29.60 -16.28 -16.24
C GLY A 923 -30.38 -17.25 -15.34
N ASP A 924 -30.17 -17.17 -14.04
CA ASP A 924 -30.87 -17.92 -12.99
C ASP A 924 -32.41 -17.81 -13.02
N SER A 925 -32.97 -16.86 -13.78
CA SER A 925 -34.44 -16.72 -13.97
C SER A 925 -34.88 -16.52 -15.43
N LEU A 926 -34.11 -17.05 -16.39
CA LEU A 926 -34.46 -16.97 -17.81
C LEU A 926 -35.69 -17.79 -18.20
N VAL A 927 -36.28 -17.44 -19.35
CA VAL A 927 -37.17 -18.31 -20.13
C VAL A 927 -36.59 -18.60 -21.50
N ALA A 928 -37.12 -19.63 -22.18
CA ALA A 928 -36.70 -20.03 -23.53
C ALA A 928 -36.69 -18.84 -24.51
N GLY A 929 -35.61 -18.72 -25.29
CA GLY A 929 -35.38 -17.61 -26.23
C GLY A 929 -34.69 -16.37 -25.66
N SER A 930 -34.34 -16.37 -24.35
CA SER A 930 -33.58 -15.28 -23.71
C SER A 930 -32.06 -15.45 -23.88
N LEU A 931 -31.28 -14.38 -23.70
CA LEU A 931 -29.81 -14.36 -23.63
C LEU A 931 -29.37 -13.68 -22.32
N ALA A 932 -28.52 -14.36 -21.54
CA ALA A 932 -27.65 -13.70 -20.56
C ALA A 932 -26.20 -13.84 -21.04
N LEU A 933 -25.52 -12.71 -21.28
CA LEU A 933 -24.14 -12.68 -21.78
C LEU A 933 -23.23 -11.96 -20.79
N LEU A 934 -22.16 -12.63 -20.39
CA LEU A 934 -20.98 -12.00 -19.77
C LEU A 934 -19.79 -12.11 -20.72
N GLU A 935 -19.27 -10.99 -21.19
CA GLU A 935 -18.06 -10.93 -22.02
C GLU A 935 -16.93 -10.26 -21.23
N LEU A 936 -15.82 -10.98 -21.03
CA LEU A 936 -14.63 -10.52 -20.32
C LEU A 936 -13.50 -10.38 -21.34
N GLN A 937 -13.17 -9.15 -21.73
CA GLN A 937 -12.11 -8.86 -22.71
C GLN A 937 -10.88 -8.30 -22.01
N GLY A 938 -9.86 -9.14 -21.77
CA GLY A 938 -8.70 -8.76 -20.95
C GLY A 938 -9.03 -8.60 -19.46
N THR A 939 -10.19 -9.09 -19.01
CA THR A 939 -10.65 -8.98 -17.63
C THR A 939 -10.44 -10.28 -16.85
N THR A 940 -9.91 -10.19 -15.64
CA THR A 940 -9.90 -11.31 -14.68
C THR A 940 -11.11 -11.21 -13.75
N CYS A 941 -11.99 -12.20 -13.74
CA CYS A 941 -13.12 -12.29 -12.82
C CYS A 941 -12.87 -13.37 -11.76
N ARG A 942 -12.91 -13.01 -10.48
CA ARG A 942 -12.78 -13.92 -9.33
C ARG A 942 -14.13 -14.04 -8.63
N VAL A 943 -14.63 -15.25 -8.49
CA VAL A 943 -15.87 -15.57 -7.81
C VAL A 943 -15.52 -16.35 -6.55
N SER A 944 -15.94 -15.91 -5.37
CA SER A 944 -15.46 -16.52 -4.11
C SER A 944 -16.40 -17.55 -3.48
N ASN A 945 -17.66 -17.64 -3.93
CA ASN A 945 -18.67 -18.53 -3.33
C ASN A 945 -19.35 -19.42 -4.37
N SER A 946 -20.13 -18.86 -5.30
CA SER A 946 -20.85 -19.69 -6.28
C SER A 946 -20.99 -19.04 -7.66
N LEU A 947 -20.81 -19.84 -8.70
CA LEU A 947 -21.26 -19.55 -10.05
C LEU A 947 -22.56 -20.31 -10.34
N THR A 948 -23.63 -19.58 -10.64
CA THR A 948 -24.91 -20.15 -11.05
C THR A 948 -25.19 -19.78 -12.50
N ILE A 949 -25.38 -20.80 -13.34
CA ILE A 949 -25.84 -20.64 -14.71
C ILE A 949 -27.25 -21.22 -14.79
N GLY A 950 -28.23 -20.42 -15.17
CA GLY A 950 -29.62 -20.85 -15.17
C GLY A 950 -29.94 -21.91 -16.24
N PRO A 951 -31.02 -22.68 -16.03
CA PRO A 951 -31.35 -23.84 -16.86
C PRO A 951 -32.11 -23.49 -18.16
N TYR A 952 -32.52 -22.24 -18.33
CA TYR A 952 -33.33 -21.78 -19.47
C TYR A 952 -32.62 -20.65 -20.22
N GLY A 953 -33.03 -20.40 -21.47
CA GLY A 953 -32.39 -19.40 -22.33
C GLY A 953 -30.97 -19.78 -22.78
N SER A 954 -30.30 -18.84 -23.45
CA SER A 954 -28.88 -18.93 -23.83
C SER A 954 -28.06 -18.19 -22.79
N ASN A 955 -27.29 -18.92 -21.99
CA ASN A 955 -26.37 -18.34 -21.01
C ASN A 955 -24.95 -18.45 -21.54
N ILE A 956 -24.35 -17.32 -21.88
CA ILE A 956 -23.05 -17.26 -22.54
C ILE A 956 -22.07 -16.53 -21.64
N VAL A 957 -20.94 -17.17 -21.37
CA VAL A 957 -19.74 -16.53 -20.82
C VAL A 957 -18.66 -16.60 -21.88
N THR A 958 -18.12 -15.44 -22.23
CA THR A 958 -17.06 -15.32 -23.24
C THR A 958 -15.86 -14.65 -22.59
N VAL A 959 -14.70 -15.30 -22.69
CA VAL A 959 -13.43 -14.82 -22.15
C VAL A 959 -12.47 -14.65 -23.32
N VAL A 960 -11.99 -13.42 -23.55
CA VAL A 960 -11.22 -13.06 -24.75
C VAL A 960 -9.96 -12.29 -24.36
N GLY A 961 -8.80 -12.73 -24.82
CA GLY A 961 -7.51 -12.04 -24.64
C GLY A 961 -6.47 -12.86 -23.89
N THR A 962 -5.31 -12.25 -23.64
CA THR A 962 -4.24 -12.79 -22.79
C THR A 962 -4.43 -12.32 -21.35
N ASN A 963 -4.09 -13.15 -20.35
CA ASN A 963 -4.21 -12.82 -18.92
C ASN A 963 -5.64 -12.48 -18.43
N CYS A 964 -6.67 -12.92 -19.14
CA CYS A 964 -8.07 -12.90 -18.69
C CYS A 964 -8.53 -14.29 -18.27
N GLY A 965 -9.47 -14.39 -17.35
CA GLY A 965 -9.96 -15.66 -16.84
C GLY A 965 -11.13 -15.51 -15.89
N LEU A 966 -11.98 -16.53 -15.83
CA LEU A 966 -12.98 -16.71 -14.79
C LEU A 966 -12.43 -17.71 -13.77
N TRP A 967 -12.20 -17.24 -12.55
CA TRP A 967 -11.65 -18.02 -11.44
C TRP A 967 -12.76 -18.27 -10.42
N LEU A 968 -12.97 -19.54 -10.10
CA LEU A 968 -13.95 -20.02 -9.13
C LEU A 968 -13.27 -20.47 -7.86
#